data_AF-A0AAD5XCF5-F1
#
_entry.id   AF-A0AAD5XCF5-F1
#
_cell.length_a   1.000
_cell.length_b   1.000
_cell.length_c   1.000
_cell.angle_alpha   90.00
_cell.angle_beta   90.00
_cell.angle_gamma   90.00
#
_symmetry.space_group_name_H-M   'P 1'
#
loop_
_entity.id
_entity.type
_entity.pdbx_description
1 polymer ?
#
loop_
_entity_poly.entity_id
_entity_poly.type
_entity_poly.pdbx_seq_one_letter_code
_entity_poly.pdbx_strand_id
1 'polypeptide(L)'
;MGFLSRFAPVQRVRAALRSAAASSNPSETTPIFAGISSHAIVEQIEANCIVSTISSRNSNNINNINDLNNCTENTGHLPFRLSVSPSLIHGAGLGVFVSPNAKNSYNTNKTIARGTVVALYPGLVYAPSDPVFFPSINNHYVLQRQDGSFIDAKHKGLSSLMFRSAWKREKAWNGITYDASWPNLRKQRLPHEPRHYSPSWNLGQLINNSFDSLDSANVIYNEFTLTTSFPNEWRRFIPNVPYSPETVDIDGIALVTTKDLIFDSDDDCIELLASYHTPCFSLGKFCKNTTPPDSKLGINESKLSFSMNVAAGPELAAAVTNAGGLGVIGGLGYTPAMLKEQIAEIKSFLHDKNAPFGVDLLLPQVGEGARKTNYDYTKGELPELIDVIIKEKTALFVSAVGVPPVWAVDKLHAAGIPVMNMVGAPKHVAKAIAAGVDIICAQGGEGGGHTGDVATSILIPKVVDLCKGHKSKLHGGPIHVIAAGGIYDGRGLAMAFALGASAVWVGTRFICATEAGAPKRHQQAVVGAGYHDTYRTLIYTGRPLRILKNWYATNWEENRQDELKSLIAEGKIPAIWEAEQLDSSMAKRQATTNDAALEKASAEKKKAAAKKNNSADDSDEESDLEEMAMSARPLLMGAVAGAITEIKPAKEIVDEMVTDAIKILQANARLVVSASKL
;
A
#
# COMPACT_ATOMS: atom_id res chain seq x y z
N MET A 1 6.60 -38.51 -14.93
CA MET A 1 8.01 -38.28 -14.52
C MET A 1 8.20 -36.78 -14.49
N GLY A 2 8.13 -36.08 -13.34
CA GLY A 2 9.14 -36.00 -12.27
C GLY A 2 10.17 -34.92 -12.69
N PHE A 3 10.43 -33.80 -12.04
CA PHE A 3 10.62 -33.44 -10.62
C PHE A 3 10.79 -31.90 -10.58
N LEU A 4 10.25 -31.16 -9.58
CA LEU A 4 10.89 -29.96 -8.94
C LEU A 4 9.99 -29.06 -8.04
N SER A 5 8.71 -29.37 -7.75
CA SER A 5 7.89 -28.53 -6.83
C SER A 5 7.79 -29.03 -5.37
N ARG A 6 8.64 -29.97 -4.92
CA ARG A 6 8.54 -30.59 -3.58
C ARG A 6 9.47 -30.03 -2.49
N PHE A 7 10.28 -28.99 -2.76
CA PHE A 7 11.31 -28.55 -1.80
C PHE A 7 10.86 -27.50 -0.76
N ALA A 8 9.83 -26.70 -1.03
CA ALA A 8 9.40 -25.65 -0.10
C ALA A 8 8.67 -26.15 1.19
N PRO A 9 7.79 -27.17 1.14
CA PRO A 9 7.13 -27.68 2.34
C PRO A 9 8.09 -28.47 3.24
N VAL A 10 9.01 -29.23 2.62
CA VAL A 10 9.98 -30.07 3.34
C VAL A 10 11.01 -29.23 4.09
N GLN A 11 11.39 -28.05 3.58
CA GLN A 11 12.25 -27.11 4.30
C GLN A 11 11.52 -26.46 5.50
N ARG A 12 10.25 -26.08 5.35
CA ARG A 12 9.43 -25.54 6.46
C ARG A 12 9.20 -26.55 7.58
N VAL A 13 8.90 -27.81 7.22
CA VAL A 13 8.71 -28.90 8.19
C VAL A 13 10.05 -29.33 8.82
N ARG A 14 11.15 -29.38 8.07
CA ARG A 14 12.49 -29.64 8.63
C ARG A 14 12.98 -28.53 9.55
N ALA A 15 12.65 -27.26 9.28
CA ALA A 15 12.99 -26.13 10.14
C ALA A 15 12.21 -26.16 11.47
N ALA A 16 10.91 -26.44 11.42
CA ALA A 16 10.08 -26.61 12.62
C ALA A 16 10.50 -27.84 13.44
N LEU A 17 10.83 -28.97 12.79
CA LEU A 17 11.31 -30.18 13.47
C LEU A 17 12.73 -30.03 14.04
N ARG A 18 13.61 -29.24 13.41
CA ARG A 18 14.96 -28.94 13.95
C ARG A 18 14.91 -27.94 15.11
N SER A 19 13.99 -26.97 15.06
CA SER A 19 13.66 -26.09 16.19
C SER A 19 13.14 -26.87 17.41
N ALA A 20 12.30 -27.89 17.18
CA ALA A 20 11.82 -28.78 18.22
C ALA A 20 12.89 -29.78 18.72
N ALA A 21 13.89 -30.12 17.89
CA ALA A 21 15.00 -30.99 18.29
C ALA A 21 16.11 -30.26 19.07
N ALA A 22 16.23 -28.93 18.91
CA ALA A 22 17.17 -28.10 19.65
C ALA A 22 16.74 -27.84 21.12
N SER A 23 15.56 -28.30 21.53
CA SER A 23 15.06 -28.14 22.91
C SER A 23 15.48 -29.27 23.86
N SER A 24 16.37 -30.18 23.46
CA SER A 24 16.92 -31.19 24.38
C SER A 24 18.25 -30.71 24.97
N ASN A 25 18.22 -30.39 26.26
CA ASN A 25 19.29 -29.94 27.17
C ASN A 25 19.71 -28.46 27.08
N PRO A 26 19.21 -27.59 27.98
CA PRO A 26 19.84 -26.31 28.24
C PRO A 26 21.09 -26.57 29.09
N SER A 27 22.27 -26.59 28.47
CA SER A 27 23.49 -26.30 29.22
C SER A 27 23.47 -24.82 29.58
N GLU A 28 23.70 -24.51 30.85
CA GLU A 28 23.90 -23.17 31.39
C GLU A 28 24.94 -22.39 30.58
N THR A 29 24.51 -21.57 29.62
CA THR A 29 25.31 -20.49 29.07
C THR A 29 24.45 -19.25 28.90
N THR A 30 24.82 -18.25 29.70
CA THR A 30 24.51 -16.81 29.74
C THR A 30 24.23 -16.18 28.36
N PRO A 31 23.38 -15.13 28.26
CA PRO A 31 22.83 -14.68 26.97
C PRO A 31 23.90 -14.21 25.98
N ILE A 32 23.71 -14.57 24.71
CA ILE A 32 24.53 -14.10 23.59
C ILE A 32 24.18 -12.61 23.35
N PHE A 33 25.07 -11.75 23.87
CA PHE A 33 25.14 -10.29 23.78
C PHE A 33 24.38 -9.47 24.87
N ALA A 34 25.03 -8.41 25.35
CA ALA A 34 24.49 -7.35 26.20
C ALA A 34 24.61 -6.04 25.40
N GLY A 35 23.51 -5.41 25.02
CA GLY A 35 23.51 -4.06 24.43
C GLY A 35 24.30 -3.05 25.27
N ILE A 36 24.65 -1.90 24.68
CA ILE A 36 25.23 -0.79 25.44
C ILE A 36 24.13 0.06 26.09
N SER A 37 24.47 0.77 27.17
CA SER A 37 23.50 1.61 27.88
C SER A 37 23.07 2.81 27.05
N SER A 38 21.85 3.30 27.30
CA SER A 38 21.34 4.55 26.73
C SER A 38 22.35 5.70 26.92
N HIS A 39 22.95 5.80 28.11
CA HIS A 39 23.98 6.81 28.40
C HIS A 39 25.19 6.70 27.47
N ALA A 40 25.72 5.49 27.23
CA ALA A 40 26.87 5.28 26.34
C ALA A 40 26.55 5.59 24.86
N ILE A 41 25.30 5.42 24.44
CA ILE A 41 24.84 5.83 23.09
C ILE A 41 24.80 7.35 23.01
N VAL A 42 24.24 8.01 24.02
CA VAL A 42 24.17 9.47 24.09
C VAL A 42 25.57 10.09 24.11
N GLU A 43 26.52 9.56 24.88
CA GLU A 43 27.92 10.02 24.86
C GLU A 43 28.55 9.94 23.46
N GLN A 44 28.29 8.85 22.71
CA GLN A 44 28.76 8.72 21.32
C GLN A 44 28.08 9.73 20.39
N ILE A 45 26.78 10.01 20.58
CA ILE A 45 26.05 11.05 19.83
C ILE A 45 26.62 12.44 20.14
N GLU A 46 26.85 12.76 21.41
CA GLU A 46 27.43 14.03 21.87
C GLU A 46 28.82 14.25 21.28
N ALA A 47 29.70 13.25 21.35
CA ALA A 47 31.03 13.30 20.76
C ALA A 47 30.97 13.62 19.25
N ASN A 48 30.03 13.01 18.53
CA ASN A 48 29.82 13.26 17.10
C ASN A 48 29.27 14.67 16.81
N CYS A 49 28.37 15.17 17.67
CA CYS A 49 27.82 16.53 17.56
C CYS A 49 28.88 17.61 17.83
N ILE A 50 29.76 17.40 18.81
CA ILE A 50 30.87 18.29 19.15
C ILE A 50 31.84 18.42 17.97
N VAL A 51 32.23 17.29 17.38
CA VAL A 51 33.12 17.23 16.21
C VAL A 51 32.52 17.97 15.00
N SER A 52 31.22 17.79 14.76
CA SER A 52 30.48 18.49 13.69
C SER A 52 30.43 20.00 13.92
N THR A 53 30.32 20.44 15.18
CA THR A 53 30.30 21.86 15.55
C THR A 53 31.68 22.52 15.40
N ILE A 54 32.78 21.83 15.71
CA ILE A 54 34.15 22.32 15.53
C ILE A 54 34.48 22.51 14.04
N SER A 55 34.07 21.59 13.17
CA SER A 55 34.27 21.69 11.72
C SER A 55 33.48 22.87 11.10
N SER A 56 32.29 23.17 11.62
CA SER A 56 31.47 24.33 11.18
C SER A 56 32.04 25.70 11.56
N ARG A 57 32.89 25.79 12.61
CA ARG A 57 33.52 27.05 13.03
C ARG A 57 34.77 27.42 12.22
N ASN A 58 35.41 26.45 11.58
CA ASN A 58 36.59 26.69 10.72
C ASN A 58 36.21 27.04 9.26
N SER A 59 34.94 26.89 8.89
CA SER A 59 34.40 27.20 7.57
C SER A 59 33.58 28.50 7.63
N ASN A 60 34.23 29.64 7.47
CA ASN A 60 33.61 30.99 7.48
C ASN A 60 32.68 31.29 6.27
N ASN A 61 31.98 30.30 5.71
CA ASN A 61 31.16 30.51 4.51
C ASN A 61 30.00 29.50 4.38
N ILE A 62 29.00 29.56 5.27
CA ILE A 62 27.74 28.85 5.05
C ILE A 62 26.58 29.85 5.14
N ASN A 63 26.18 30.36 3.97
CA ASN A 63 25.04 31.28 3.80
C ASN A 63 23.87 30.62 3.06
N ASN A 64 23.79 29.28 2.97
CA ASN A 64 22.74 28.61 2.21
C ASN A 64 22.19 27.36 2.91
N ILE A 65 20.85 27.28 3.02
CA ILE A 65 20.11 26.15 3.63
C ILE A 65 20.28 24.83 2.85
N ASN A 66 20.77 24.88 1.60
CA ASN A 66 20.99 23.71 0.76
C ASN A 66 22.22 22.86 1.14
N ASP A 67 23.13 23.36 1.96
CA ASP A 67 24.32 22.58 2.38
C ASP A 67 24.01 21.54 3.48
N LEU A 68 22.82 21.59 4.10
CA LEU A 68 22.39 20.64 5.14
C LEU A 68 21.97 19.26 4.60
N ASN A 69 21.68 19.13 3.30
CA ASN A 69 21.27 17.85 2.70
C ASN A 69 22.44 16.93 2.32
N ASN A 70 23.69 17.36 2.51
CA ASN A 70 24.91 16.58 2.28
C ASN A 70 25.55 16.06 3.59
N CYS A 71 24.76 15.44 4.47
CA CYS A 71 25.30 14.78 5.68
C CYS A 71 26.29 13.63 5.37
N THR A 72 26.44 13.21 4.11
CA THR A 72 27.43 12.21 3.69
C THR A 72 28.85 12.74 3.55
N GLU A 73 29.08 14.06 3.47
CA GLU A 73 30.44 14.63 3.28
C GLU A 73 31.16 14.98 4.60
N ASN A 74 30.45 15.05 5.74
CA ASN A 74 31.02 15.40 7.04
C ASN A 74 31.60 14.21 7.85
N THR A 75 31.76 13.03 7.26
CA THR A 75 32.29 11.83 7.96
C THR A 75 33.81 11.86 8.18
N GLY A 76 34.51 12.95 7.85
CA GLY A 76 35.98 13.06 7.91
C GLY A 76 36.60 12.72 9.27
N HIS A 77 35.82 12.77 10.35
CA HIS A 77 36.27 12.52 11.72
C HIS A 77 35.72 11.22 12.34
N LEU A 78 34.81 10.52 11.68
CA LEU A 78 34.33 9.20 12.14
C LEU A 78 35.34 8.12 11.74
N PRO A 79 35.51 7.05 12.53
CA PRO A 79 36.45 5.96 12.20
C PRO A 79 35.97 5.09 11.03
N PHE A 80 34.75 5.31 10.55
CA PHE A 80 34.12 4.57 9.47
C PHE A 80 33.38 5.50 8.49
N ARG A 81 33.02 4.94 7.33
CA ARG A 81 32.12 5.55 6.34
C ARG A 81 30.93 4.63 6.13
N LEU A 82 29.80 5.21 5.77
CA LEU A 82 28.64 4.47 5.31
C LEU A 82 28.49 4.64 3.81
N SER A 83 28.12 3.58 3.12
CA SER A 83 27.75 3.59 1.72
C SER A 83 26.45 2.81 1.52
N VAL A 84 25.81 3.04 0.39
CA VAL A 84 24.60 2.32 -0.02
C VAL A 84 24.88 1.65 -1.36
N SER A 85 24.65 0.34 -1.45
CA SER A 85 24.86 -0.47 -2.66
C SER A 85 23.87 -1.65 -2.68
N PRO A 86 23.75 -2.44 -3.76
CA PRO A 86 22.89 -3.62 -3.76
C PRO A 86 23.20 -4.58 -2.60
N SER A 87 22.17 -5.07 -1.92
CA SER A 87 22.33 -5.95 -0.75
C SER A 87 22.97 -7.29 -1.11
N LEU A 88 23.74 -7.88 -0.18
CA LEU A 88 24.24 -9.26 -0.31
C LEU A 88 23.15 -10.30 -0.03
N ILE A 89 22.04 -9.88 0.60
CA ILE A 89 20.89 -10.75 0.84
C ILE A 89 20.07 -10.87 -0.45
N HIS A 90 19.94 -12.09 -0.98
CA HIS A 90 19.21 -12.33 -2.21
C HIS A 90 17.74 -11.86 -2.12
N GLY A 91 17.37 -10.89 -2.97
CA GLY A 91 16.03 -10.31 -3.02
C GLY A 91 15.80 -9.15 -2.04
N ALA A 92 16.81 -8.78 -1.25
CA ALA A 92 16.84 -7.52 -0.52
C ALA A 92 17.39 -6.43 -1.44
N GLY A 93 16.78 -5.25 -1.43
CA GLY A 93 17.06 -4.15 -2.35
C GLY A 93 18.47 -3.58 -2.23
N LEU A 94 18.57 -2.45 -1.53
CA LEU A 94 19.85 -1.80 -1.24
C LEU A 94 20.29 -2.12 0.19
N GLY A 95 21.53 -2.56 0.35
CA GLY A 95 22.24 -2.65 1.61
C GLY A 95 22.86 -1.33 2.03
N VAL A 96 22.90 -1.06 3.33
CA VAL A 96 23.78 -0.06 3.93
C VAL A 96 25.03 -0.79 4.40
N PHE A 97 26.17 -0.36 3.88
CA PHE A 97 27.46 -0.95 4.16
C PHE A 97 28.31 0.00 4.97
N VAL A 98 29.15 -0.55 5.83
CA VAL A 98 30.16 0.18 6.58
C VAL A 98 31.54 -0.19 6.08
N SER A 99 32.44 0.79 5.98
CA SER A 99 33.84 0.62 5.63
C SER A 99 34.75 1.48 6.53
N PRO A 100 36.04 1.15 6.68
CA PRO A 100 36.95 1.95 7.49
C PRO A 100 37.21 3.31 6.83
N ASN A 101 37.37 4.36 7.64
CA ASN A 101 37.70 5.69 7.12
C ASN A 101 39.22 5.90 7.07
N ALA A 102 39.84 5.64 5.92
CA ALA A 102 41.29 5.80 5.70
C ALA A 102 41.83 7.23 5.92
N LYS A 103 40.98 8.25 6.00
CA LYS A 103 41.38 9.65 6.29
C LYS A 103 41.44 9.96 7.79
N ASN A 104 40.99 9.02 8.64
CA ASN A 104 40.96 9.19 10.08
C ASN A 104 42.23 8.61 10.71
N SER A 105 43.06 9.46 11.32
CA SER A 105 44.31 9.07 11.98
C SER A 105 44.15 8.16 13.20
N TYR A 106 42.92 7.98 13.70
CA TYR A 106 42.63 7.19 14.90
C TYR A 106 42.19 5.75 14.61
N ASN A 107 41.95 5.37 13.35
CA ASN A 107 41.64 3.98 12.97
C ASN A 107 42.82 3.32 12.26
N THR A 108 43.95 3.17 12.98
CA THR A 108 45.19 2.59 12.43
C THR A 108 45.10 1.09 12.16
N ASN A 109 44.14 0.40 12.79
CA ASN A 109 44.01 -1.06 12.75
C ASN A 109 42.88 -1.53 11.83
N LYS A 110 42.18 -0.62 11.14
CA LYS A 110 41.04 -0.94 10.26
C LYS A 110 40.01 -1.82 10.98
N THR A 111 39.66 -1.43 12.20
CA THR A 111 38.68 -2.14 13.03
C THR A 111 37.63 -1.16 13.53
N ILE A 112 36.36 -1.54 13.47
CA ILE A 112 35.26 -0.85 14.15
C ILE A 112 34.90 -1.70 15.36
N ALA A 113 35.14 -1.18 16.56
CA ALA A 113 34.94 -1.93 17.78
C ALA A 113 33.47 -2.31 17.99
N ARG A 114 33.24 -3.44 18.65
CA ARG A 114 31.95 -3.83 19.22
C ARG A 114 31.39 -2.71 20.10
N GLY A 115 30.07 -2.49 20.06
CA GLY A 115 29.41 -1.44 20.85
C GLY A 115 29.47 -0.04 20.20
N THR A 116 29.96 0.07 18.97
CA THR A 116 29.99 1.33 18.23
C THR A 116 28.62 1.62 17.63
N VAL A 117 28.12 2.84 17.83
CA VAL A 117 26.93 3.35 17.14
C VAL A 117 27.30 3.66 15.69
N VAL A 118 26.81 2.85 14.77
CA VAL A 118 27.14 2.98 13.33
C VAL A 118 26.05 3.69 12.54
N ALA A 119 24.81 3.72 13.05
CA ALA A 119 23.73 4.50 12.45
C ALA A 119 22.64 4.79 13.50
N LEU A 120 21.95 5.91 13.34
CA LEU A 120 20.66 6.16 13.99
C LEU A 120 19.56 5.72 13.04
N TYR A 121 18.57 4.98 13.52
CA TYR A 121 17.52 4.49 12.64
C TYR A 121 16.63 5.66 12.18
N PRO A 122 16.53 5.92 10.86
CA PRO A 122 15.81 7.08 10.36
C PRO A 122 14.29 6.94 10.61
N GLY A 123 13.65 8.06 10.99
CA GLY A 123 12.20 8.16 11.14
C GLY A 123 11.63 7.64 12.48
N LEU A 124 12.47 7.40 13.49
CA LEU A 124 12.00 6.77 14.72
C LEU A 124 12.55 7.43 15.99
N VAL A 125 11.90 8.53 16.31
CA VAL A 125 12.03 9.29 17.54
C VAL A 125 10.62 9.32 18.14
N TYR A 126 10.45 8.87 19.38
CA TYR A 126 9.14 8.58 19.96
C TYR A 126 9.03 8.98 21.43
N ALA A 127 7.80 9.08 21.92
CA ALA A 127 7.52 9.31 23.34
C ALA A 127 7.37 7.98 24.09
N PRO A 128 7.62 7.94 25.42
CA PRO A 128 7.58 6.70 26.23
C PRO A 128 6.27 5.88 26.16
N SER A 129 5.17 6.48 25.70
CA SER A 129 3.87 5.82 25.55
C SER A 129 3.63 5.19 24.17
N ASP A 130 4.54 5.40 23.22
CA ASP A 130 4.34 5.00 21.83
C ASP A 130 4.85 3.58 21.63
N PRO A 131 3.99 2.60 21.27
CA PRO A 131 4.46 1.27 20.94
C PRO A 131 5.23 1.31 19.62
N VAL A 132 6.49 0.87 19.64
CA VAL A 132 7.36 0.86 18.47
C VAL A 132 7.53 -0.57 17.96
N PHE A 133 7.35 -0.79 16.65
CA PHE A 133 7.52 -2.10 16.00
C PHE A 133 8.28 -1.93 14.67
N PHE A 134 9.33 -2.71 14.44
CA PHE A 134 10.06 -2.69 13.16
C PHE A 134 9.49 -3.74 12.20
N PRO A 135 8.95 -3.35 11.03
CA PRO A 135 8.63 -4.31 9.99
C PRO A 135 9.94 -4.80 9.35
N SER A 136 10.35 -6.03 9.62
CA SER A 136 11.35 -6.70 8.79
C SER A 136 10.61 -7.50 7.70
N ILE A 137 10.23 -6.82 6.63
CA ILE A 137 9.45 -7.43 5.53
C ILE A 137 10.33 -8.44 4.79
N ASN A 138 9.88 -9.70 4.72
CA ASN A 138 10.59 -10.85 4.13
C ASN A 138 11.86 -11.31 4.86
N ASN A 139 12.09 -10.84 6.08
CA ASN A 139 13.03 -11.47 6.98
C ASN A 139 12.28 -12.56 7.78
N HIS A 140 12.68 -13.82 7.64
CA HIS A 140 12.09 -14.91 8.43
C HIS A 140 12.42 -14.78 9.95
N TYR A 141 13.21 -13.79 10.36
CA TYR A 141 13.70 -13.52 11.72
C TYR A 141 13.07 -12.30 12.42
N VAL A 142 11.76 -12.06 12.31
CA VAL A 142 11.14 -10.92 13.05
C VAL A 142 11.25 -11.08 14.58
N LEU A 143 11.73 -12.21 15.11
CA LEU A 143 11.35 -12.61 16.45
C LEU A 143 12.47 -13.28 17.24
N GLN A 144 13.75 -12.97 17.05
CA GLN A 144 14.79 -13.39 18.00
C GLN A 144 15.33 -12.18 18.77
N ARG A 145 15.24 -12.25 20.09
CA ARG A 145 15.76 -11.22 21.01
C ARG A 145 17.15 -11.58 21.51
N GLN A 146 17.85 -10.55 21.98
CA GLN A 146 19.17 -10.62 22.61
C GLN A 146 19.26 -11.57 23.82
N ASP A 147 18.13 -11.81 24.51
CA ASP A 147 18.06 -12.77 25.61
C ASP A 147 17.83 -14.23 25.12
N GLY A 148 17.90 -14.47 23.81
CA GLY A 148 17.64 -15.75 23.17
C GLY A 148 16.17 -16.12 23.07
N SER A 149 15.26 -15.28 23.61
CA SER A 149 13.83 -15.53 23.52
C SER A 149 13.31 -15.25 22.11
N PHE A 150 12.31 -16.03 21.72
CA PHE A 150 11.60 -15.82 20.47
C PHE A 150 10.23 -15.20 20.73
N ILE A 151 9.87 -14.16 19.97
CA ILE A 151 8.46 -13.78 19.88
C ILE A 151 7.75 -14.89 19.11
N ASP A 152 6.56 -15.29 19.55
CA ASP A 152 5.98 -16.59 19.24
C ASP A 152 5.62 -16.84 17.76
N ALA A 153 5.68 -15.82 16.90
CA ALA A 153 5.39 -15.87 15.46
C ALA A 153 4.00 -16.37 15.11
N LYS A 154 3.10 -16.42 16.10
CA LYS A 154 1.81 -17.08 15.97
C LYS A 154 0.74 -16.05 15.64
N HIS A 155 -0.20 -16.46 14.82
CA HIS A 155 -1.41 -15.68 14.52
C HIS A 155 -2.36 -15.56 15.74
N LYS A 156 -2.06 -16.27 16.86
CA LYS A 156 -2.73 -16.17 18.18
C LYS A 156 -1.69 -15.90 19.27
N GLY A 157 -2.12 -15.38 20.42
CA GLY A 157 -1.22 -15.07 21.53
C GLY A 157 -0.56 -13.70 21.38
N LEU A 158 0.72 -13.58 21.76
CA LEU A 158 1.37 -12.29 21.92
C LEU A 158 1.54 -11.57 20.57
N SER A 159 2.01 -12.27 19.53
CA SER A 159 2.19 -11.66 18.19
C SER A 159 0.88 -11.15 17.58
N SER A 160 -0.25 -11.83 17.85
CA SER A 160 -1.57 -11.42 17.38
C SER A 160 -2.08 -10.16 18.07
N LEU A 161 -1.92 -10.09 19.40
CA LEU A 161 -2.25 -8.89 20.18
C LEU A 161 -1.39 -7.70 19.73
N MET A 162 -0.09 -7.93 19.54
CA MET A 162 0.86 -6.94 19.01
C MET A 162 0.44 -6.44 17.62
N PHE A 163 0.18 -7.36 16.68
CA PHE A 163 -0.22 -7.01 15.32
C PHE A 163 -1.56 -6.26 15.28
N ARG A 164 -2.58 -6.76 16.01
CA ARG A 164 -3.90 -6.11 16.09
C ARG A 164 -3.80 -4.73 16.73
N SER A 165 -2.93 -4.53 17.71
CA SER A 165 -2.69 -3.22 18.31
C SER A 165 -1.99 -2.26 17.33
N ALA A 166 -0.95 -2.70 16.64
CA ALA A 166 -0.23 -1.89 15.65
C ALA A 166 -1.14 -1.52 14.46
N TRP A 167 -1.89 -2.49 13.93
CA TRP A 167 -2.89 -2.28 12.90
C TRP A 167 -3.99 -1.31 13.34
N LYS A 168 -4.49 -1.44 14.58
CA LYS A 168 -5.48 -0.51 15.13
C LYS A 168 -4.90 0.89 15.33
N ARG A 169 -3.65 1.04 15.76
CA ARG A 169 -2.94 2.34 15.86
C ARG A 169 -2.84 3.03 14.51
N GLU A 170 -2.43 2.31 13.47
CA GLU A 170 -2.36 2.86 12.10
C GLU A 170 -3.74 3.25 11.56
N LYS A 171 -4.82 2.72 12.16
CA LYS A 171 -6.20 3.14 11.91
C LYS A 171 -6.77 4.11 12.96
N ALA A 172 -6.04 4.42 14.03
CA ALA A 172 -6.55 5.12 15.22
C ALA A 172 -6.59 6.65 15.07
N TRP A 173 -6.24 7.21 13.92
CA TRP A 173 -6.52 8.62 13.62
C TRP A 173 -8.04 8.94 13.69
N ASN A 174 -8.89 7.91 13.74
CA ASN A 174 -10.35 7.99 13.90
C ASN A 174 -10.86 7.84 15.35
N GLY A 175 -10.04 8.14 16.37
CA GLY A 175 -10.50 8.12 17.78
C GLY A 175 -10.81 6.72 18.32
N ILE A 176 -10.21 5.69 17.73
CA ILE A 176 -10.38 4.30 18.16
C ILE A 176 -9.37 4.02 19.28
N THR A 177 -9.86 3.68 20.47
CA THR A 177 -9.00 3.17 21.57
C THR A 177 -8.43 1.80 21.19
N TYR A 178 -7.10 1.67 21.22
CA TYR A 178 -6.41 0.41 21.02
C TYR A 178 -5.99 -0.20 22.36
N ASP A 179 -5.87 -1.52 22.39
CA ASP A 179 -5.42 -2.24 23.58
C ASP A 179 -3.92 -2.02 23.76
N ALA A 180 -3.54 -1.27 24.79
CA ALA A 180 -2.15 -1.04 25.19
C ALA A 180 -1.77 -1.86 26.45
N SER A 181 -2.52 -2.92 26.78
CA SER A 181 -2.25 -3.76 27.95
C SER A 181 -1.26 -4.91 27.66
N TRP A 182 -1.07 -5.28 26.40
CA TRP A 182 -0.12 -6.31 25.98
C TRP A 182 1.37 -6.00 26.26
N PRO A 183 1.85 -4.74 26.29
CA PRO A 183 3.21 -4.44 26.74
C PRO A 183 3.44 -4.81 28.22
N ASN A 184 2.38 -4.84 29.04
CA ASN A 184 2.43 -5.26 30.45
C ASN A 184 2.46 -6.79 30.65
N LEU A 185 2.47 -7.59 29.57
CA LEU A 185 2.47 -9.06 29.67
C LEU A 185 3.80 -9.64 30.19
N ARG A 186 4.88 -8.84 30.29
CA ARG A 186 6.09 -9.21 31.04
C ARG A 186 5.95 -8.78 32.50
N LYS A 187 5.46 -9.68 33.36
CA LYS A 187 5.60 -9.56 34.84
C LYS A 187 7.06 -9.74 35.31
N GLN A 188 8.04 -9.13 34.65
CA GLN A 188 9.42 -9.08 35.13
C GLN A 188 9.88 -7.64 35.17
N ARG A 189 9.59 -7.03 36.30
CA ARG A 189 10.02 -5.71 36.73
C ARG A 189 11.53 -5.76 37.02
N LEU A 190 12.33 -4.95 36.35
CA LEU A 190 13.69 -4.68 36.83
C LEU A 190 13.60 -3.73 38.04
N PRO A 191 14.40 -3.92 39.11
CA PRO A 191 14.18 -3.23 40.40
C PRO A 191 14.28 -1.71 40.38
N HIS A 192 14.85 -1.12 39.32
CA HIS A 192 15.24 0.29 39.27
C HIS A 192 14.46 1.14 38.26
N GLU A 193 13.45 0.59 37.58
CA GLU A 193 12.71 1.33 36.53
C GLU A 193 11.44 2.02 37.08
N PRO A 194 11.14 3.25 36.62
CA PRO A 194 9.96 4.02 37.05
C PRO A 194 8.63 3.36 36.65
N ARG A 195 7.56 3.63 37.42
CA ARG A 195 6.25 2.93 37.31
C ARG A 195 5.51 3.06 35.97
N HIS A 196 5.98 3.91 35.06
CA HIS A 196 5.38 4.14 33.74
C HIS A 196 6.25 3.64 32.59
N TYR A 197 7.34 2.92 32.87
CA TYR A 197 8.23 2.39 31.84
C TYR A 197 7.66 1.10 31.23
N SER A 198 7.51 1.09 29.92
CA SER A 198 7.09 -0.06 29.14
C SER A 198 8.14 -0.31 28.05
N PRO A 199 9.01 -1.33 28.19
CA PRO A 199 10.12 -1.52 27.24
C PRO A 199 9.60 -1.81 25.83
N SER A 200 10.18 -1.14 24.83
CA SER A 200 9.92 -1.41 23.41
C SER A 200 10.30 -2.86 23.07
N TRP A 201 9.39 -3.61 22.45
CA TRP A 201 9.60 -5.03 22.10
C TRP A 201 10.62 -5.25 20.98
N ASN A 202 11.11 -4.17 20.37
CA ASN A 202 12.15 -4.19 19.36
C ASN A 202 13.58 -4.21 19.94
N LEU A 203 13.71 -3.96 21.23
CA LEU A 203 15.00 -3.90 21.90
C LEU A 203 15.71 -5.26 21.87
N GLY A 204 16.91 -5.25 21.30
CA GLY A 204 17.75 -6.43 21.21
C GLY A 204 17.48 -7.31 19.98
N GLN A 205 16.78 -6.82 18.96
CA GLN A 205 16.63 -7.54 17.69
C GLN A 205 17.91 -7.47 16.86
N LEU A 206 18.46 -8.64 16.49
CA LEU A 206 19.63 -8.77 15.63
C LEU A 206 19.30 -8.45 14.17
N ILE A 207 20.19 -7.72 13.49
CA ILE A 207 20.02 -7.31 12.09
C ILE A 207 21.04 -8.04 11.22
N ASN A 208 20.63 -8.40 10.00
CA ASN A 208 21.45 -9.08 8.99
C ASN A 208 21.94 -10.48 9.45
N ASN A 209 21.02 -11.34 9.92
CA ASN A 209 21.35 -12.70 10.36
C ASN A 209 21.12 -13.74 9.24
N SER A 210 22.08 -14.64 9.02
CA SER A 210 21.93 -15.79 8.11
C SER A 210 21.40 -17.03 8.85
N PHE A 211 20.85 -18.01 8.12
CA PHE A 211 20.19 -19.20 8.71
C PHE A 211 21.07 -20.11 9.56
N ASP A 212 22.39 -19.97 9.48
CA ASP A 212 23.30 -21.02 9.91
C ASP A 212 24.19 -20.65 11.13
N SER A 213 24.14 -19.42 11.66
CA SER A 213 24.78 -19.12 12.97
C SER A 213 24.26 -17.84 13.65
N LEU A 214 24.03 -17.93 14.98
CA LEU A 214 23.72 -16.79 15.86
C LEU A 214 24.86 -15.76 15.94
N ASP A 215 26.07 -16.15 15.53
CA ASP A 215 27.27 -15.32 15.57
C ASP A 215 27.43 -14.42 14.33
N SER A 216 26.51 -14.50 13.35
CA SER A 216 26.67 -13.85 12.04
C SER A 216 26.19 -12.39 11.97
N ALA A 217 25.23 -11.97 12.80
CA ALA A 217 24.71 -10.59 12.78
C ALA A 217 25.80 -9.56 13.13
N ASN A 218 25.83 -8.44 12.40
CA ASN A 218 26.84 -7.38 12.57
C ASN A 218 26.35 -6.22 13.45
N VAL A 219 25.02 -6.01 13.55
CA VAL A 219 24.41 -4.95 14.35
C VAL A 219 23.11 -5.38 15.01
N ILE A 220 22.70 -4.63 16.02
CA ILE A 220 21.49 -4.83 16.83
C ILE A 220 20.78 -3.50 17.06
N TYR A 221 19.46 -3.54 17.25
CA TYR A 221 18.67 -2.40 17.68
C TYR A 221 18.83 -2.12 19.19
N ASN A 222 19.32 -0.94 19.53
CA ASN A 222 19.44 -0.43 20.90
C ASN A 222 18.68 0.89 21.08
N GLU A 223 17.97 1.04 22.20
CA GLU A 223 17.27 2.27 22.56
C GLU A 223 18.21 3.23 23.30
N PHE A 224 18.01 4.52 23.05
CA PHE A 224 18.60 5.60 23.82
C PHE A 224 17.53 6.64 24.13
N THR A 225 17.78 7.42 25.18
CA THR A 225 16.88 8.48 25.64
C THR A 225 17.66 9.78 25.65
N LEU A 226 17.21 10.75 24.86
CA LEU A 226 17.65 12.13 24.95
C LEU A 226 16.80 12.82 26.00
N THR A 227 17.39 13.05 27.17
CA THR A 227 16.70 13.76 28.24
C THR A 227 16.48 15.23 27.87
N THR A 228 15.55 15.88 28.56
CA THR A 228 15.34 17.34 28.45
C THR A 228 16.61 18.17 28.72
N SER A 229 17.61 17.61 29.41
CA SER A 229 18.92 18.25 29.64
C SER A 229 19.90 18.12 28.46
N PHE A 230 19.59 17.34 27.42
CA PHE A 230 20.45 17.21 26.24
C PHE A 230 20.52 18.56 25.49
N PRO A 231 21.71 19.10 25.15
CA PRO A 231 21.87 20.44 24.60
C PRO A 231 21.04 20.68 23.32
N ASN A 232 20.20 21.71 23.33
CA ASN A 232 19.30 22.03 22.21
C ASN A 232 20.07 22.34 20.91
N GLU A 233 21.24 22.95 21.02
CA GLU A 233 22.13 23.26 19.89
C GLU A 233 22.68 22.02 19.18
N TRP A 234 22.68 20.86 19.83
CA TRP A 234 23.15 19.59 19.26
C TRP A 234 22.02 18.79 18.61
N ARG A 235 20.77 19.01 19.02
CA ARG A 235 19.59 18.32 18.47
C ARG A 235 19.44 18.50 16.95
N ARG A 236 19.87 19.63 16.40
CA ARG A 236 19.88 19.89 14.94
C ARG A 236 20.72 18.91 14.12
N PHE A 237 21.65 18.20 14.75
CA PHE A 237 22.52 17.22 14.11
C PHE A 237 21.97 15.79 14.21
N ILE A 238 20.86 15.60 14.94
CA ILE A 238 20.22 14.31 15.12
C ILE A 238 19.04 14.22 14.14
N PRO A 239 19.02 13.23 13.23
CA PRO A 239 17.95 13.10 12.25
C PRO A 239 16.58 12.95 12.91
N ASN A 240 15.58 13.66 12.41
CA ASN A 240 14.18 13.58 12.85
C ASN A 240 13.90 13.99 14.31
N VAL A 241 14.84 14.68 14.96
CA VAL A 241 14.60 15.32 16.26
C VAL A 241 14.19 16.78 16.03
N PRO A 242 13.04 17.25 16.56
CA PRO A 242 12.63 18.64 16.43
C PRO A 242 13.67 19.61 17.04
N TYR A 243 13.88 20.75 16.39
CA TYR A 243 14.81 21.78 16.85
C TYR A 243 14.25 22.68 17.98
N SER A 244 13.08 22.33 18.53
CA SER A 244 12.44 23.04 19.65
C SER A 244 12.86 22.42 20.99
N PRO A 245 12.96 23.21 22.09
CA PRO A 245 13.06 22.64 23.42
C PRO A 245 11.83 21.78 23.69
N GLU A 246 12.05 20.48 23.89
CA GLU A 246 10.98 19.57 24.30
C GLU A 246 10.73 19.69 25.80
N THR A 247 9.46 19.53 26.20
CA THR A 247 9.06 19.52 27.61
C THR A 247 9.13 18.11 28.23
N VAL A 248 9.50 17.12 27.43
CA VAL A 248 9.57 15.69 27.79
C VAL A 248 10.83 15.06 27.20
N ASP A 249 11.27 13.98 27.81
CA ASP A 249 12.37 13.15 27.29
C ASP A 249 11.95 12.49 25.98
N ILE A 250 12.93 12.24 25.11
CA ILE A 250 12.72 11.69 23.78
C ILE A 250 13.46 10.37 23.66
N ASP A 251 12.77 9.31 23.25
CA ASP A 251 13.38 8.01 22.99
C ASP A 251 13.70 7.84 21.50
N GLY A 252 14.77 7.10 21.20
CA GLY A 252 15.22 6.83 19.83
C GLY A 252 15.94 5.49 19.72
N ILE A 253 16.17 5.04 18.50
CA ILE A 253 16.85 3.77 18.23
C ILE A 253 18.15 3.97 17.46
N ALA A 254 19.20 3.35 17.97
CA ALA A 254 20.53 3.26 17.37
C ALA A 254 20.84 1.84 16.91
N LEU A 255 21.64 1.73 15.85
CA LEU A 255 22.26 0.50 15.40
C LEU A 255 23.65 0.39 15.99
N VAL A 256 23.85 -0.64 16.80
CA VAL A 256 25.08 -0.86 17.55
C VAL A 256 25.75 -2.13 17.05
N THR A 257 27.07 -2.08 16.83
CA THR A 257 27.84 -3.26 16.40
C THR A 257 27.84 -4.37 17.45
N THR A 258 27.56 -5.60 17.03
CA THR A 258 27.49 -6.79 17.90
C THR A 258 28.85 -7.45 18.11
N LYS A 259 29.84 -7.11 17.29
CA LYS A 259 31.20 -7.63 17.30
C LYS A 259 32.17 -6.60 16.73
N ASP A 260 33.47 -6.85 16.91
CA ASP A 260 34.48 -6.09 16.21
C ASP A 260 34.35 -6.38 14.71
N LEU A 261 34.19 -5.33 13.90
CA LEU A 261 34.19 -5.42 12.45
C LEU A 261 35.61 -5.17 11.97
N ILE A 262 36.26 -6.22 11.47
CA ILE A 262 37.66 -6.21 11.03
C ILE A 262 37.68 -6.14 9.50
N PHE A 263 38.52 -5.26 8.95
CA PHE A 263 38.65 -5.04 7.51
C PHE A 263 40.12 -5.31 7.11
N ASP A 264 40.32 -6.10 6.06
CA ASP A 264 41.65 -6.43 5.53
C ASP A 264 42.19 -5.27 4.66
N SER A 265 41.28 -4.54 3.99
CA SER A 265 41.60 -3.41 3.11
C SER A 265 40.73 -2.17 3.38
N ASP A 266 41.14 -1.01 2.85
CA ASP A 266 40.34 0.21 2.95
C ASP A 266 39.12 0.23 2.00
N ASP A 267 39.10 -0.71 1.05
CA ASP A 267 38.00 -0.90 0.08
C ASP A 267 36.98 -1.95 0.55
N ASP A 268 37.28 -2.67 1.64
CA ASP A 268 36.39 -3.66 2.21
C ASP A 268 35.16 -3.00 2.82
N CYS A 269 34.02 -3.68 2.71
CA CYS A 269 32.77 -3.21 3.28
C CYS A 269 31.96 -4.37 3.87
N ILE A 270 31.27 -4.08 4.97
CA ILE A 270 30.41 -5.04 5.67
C ILE A 270 28.98 -4.53 5.63
N GLU A 271 28.05 -5.37 5.21
CA GLU A 271 26.63 -5.01 5.22
C GLU A 271 26.09 -4.95 6.65
N LEU A 272 25.57 -3.79 7.03
CA LEU A 272 24.95 -3.55 8.34
C LEU A 272 23.48 -3.96 8.34
N LEU A 273 22.75 -3.52 7.32
CA LEU A 273 21.31 -3.76 7.15
C LEU A 273 20.93 -3.63 5.68
N ALA A 274 19.85 -4.28 5.29
CA ALA A 274 19.27 -4.08 3.97
C ALA A 274 17.95 -3.31 4.05
N SER A 275 17.82 -2.28 3.22
CA SER A 275 16.54 -1.70 2.85
C SER A 275 15.89 -2.59 1.80
N TYR A 276 14.78 -3.22 2.16
CA TYR A 276 14.00 -3.99 1.21
C TYR A 276 13.16 -3.00 0.37
N HIS A 277 13.79 -2.47 -0.69
CA HIS A 277 13.13 -1.68 -1.74
C HIS A 277 13.73 -1.95 -3.14
N THR A 278 12.83 -1.96 -4.13
CA THR A 278 12.99 -2.18 -5.56
C THR A 278 14.19 -1.43 -6.18
N PRO A 279 14.97 -2.02 -7.11
CA PRO A 279 16.23 -1.43 -7.58
C PRO A 279 16.02 -0.09 -8.30
N CYS A 280 16.69 0.95 -7.80
CA CYS A 280 16.86 2.24 -8.43
C CYS A 280 18.07 2.17 -9.38
N PHE A 281 17.86 2.32 -10.69
CA PHE A 281 18.95 2.57 -11.64
C PHE A 281 19.03 4.07 -11.96
N SER A 282 20.23 4.62 -11.80
CA SER A 282 20.58 5.96 -12.25
C SER A 282 21.00 5.97 -13.73
N LEU A 283 20.95 7.19 -14.28
CA LEU A 283 21.59 7.72 -15.50
C LEU A 283 20.75 7.83 -16.78
N GLY A 284 20.70 9.06 -17.29
CA GLY A 284 20.70 9.34 -18.73
C GLY A 284 19.77 10.46 -19.19
N LYS A 285 20.34 11.66 -19.44
CA LYS A 285 19.67 12.79 -20.11
C LYS A 285 19.25 12.48 -21.55
N PHE A 286 18.31 13.30 -22.06
CA PHE A 286 17.84 13.51 -23.45
C PHE A 286 16.76 12.51 -23.93
N CYS A 287 15.62 12.92 -24.50
CA CYS A 287 15.37 13.97 -25.50
C CYS A 287 14.08 14.80 -25.29
N LYS A 288 14.10 16.01 -25.86
CA LYS A 288 13.05 17.04 -25.91
C LYS A 288 12.01 16.79 -27.01
N ASN A 289 10.79 17.30 -26.74
CA ASN A 289 9.81 17.96 -27.62
C ASN A 289 9.39 17.36 -28.97
N THR A 290 8.09 17.12 -29.11
CA THR A 290 7.19 17.58 -30.20
C THR A 290 5.78 17.63 -29.56
N THR A 291 4.99 18.73 -29.51
CA THR A 291 4.30 19.55 -30.55
C THR A 291 3.62 20.76 -29.78
N PRO A 292 3.15 21.87 -30.42
CA PRO A 292 3.07 23.21 -29.80
C PRO A 292 1.88 23.47 -28.86
N PRO A 293 1.94 24.56 -28.05
CA PRO A 293 1.10 24.76 -26.88
C PRO A 293 -0.07 25.74 -27.14
N ASP A 294 -1.05 25.40 -28.00
CA ASP A 294 -2.15 26.35 -28.28
C ASP A 294 -3.55 25.70 -28.38
N SER A 295 -3.90 24.79 -27.46
CA SER A 295 -5.31 24.47 -27.19
C SER A 295 -5.68 24.86 -25.75
N LYS A 296 -6.65 25.77 -25.61
CA LYS A 296 -7.16 26.33 -24.33
C LYS A 296 -7.77 25.28 -23.37
N LEU A 297 -7.64 23.99 -23.66
CA LEU A 297 -8.08 22.89 -22.80
C LEU A 297 -6.93 22.17 -22.09
N GLY A 298 -5.65 22.34 -22.47
CA GLY A 298 -4.57 21.47 -21.95
C GLY A 298 -4.74 19.98 -22.27
N ILE A 299 -5.85 19.63 -22.93
CA ILE A 299 -6.19 18.33 -23.49
C ILE A 299 -5.80 18.40 -24.96
N ASN A 300 -4.54 18.07 -25.26
CA ASN A 300 -4.15 17.68 -26.61
C ASN A 300 -5.02 16.47 -27.02
N GLU A 301 -5.50 16.45 -28.26
CA GLU A 301 -6.52 15.55 -28.85
C GLU A 301 -6.14 14.05 -28.91
N SER A 302 -5.24 13.58 -28.05
CA SER A 302 -4.86 12.17 -27.97
C SER A 302 -4.18 11.89 -26.63
N LYS A 303 -4.92 11.98 -25.52
CA LYS A 303 -4.44 11.58 -24.19
C LYS A 303 -5.29 10.44 -23.65
N LEU A 304 -4.63 9.30 -23.39
CA LEU A 304 -5.24 8.15 -22.74
C LEU A 304 -5.61 8.49 -21.29
N SER A 305 -6.78 8.08 -20.84
CA SER A 305 -7.20 8.19 -19.44
C SER A 305 -6.99 6.85 -18.74
N PHE A 306 -6.42 6.82 -17.55
CA PHE A 306 -6.21 5.56 -16.84
C PHE A 306 -6.57 5.75 -15.37
N SER A 307 -7.40 4.86 -14.83
CA SER A 307 -7.92 5.05 -13.49
C SER A 307 -8.56 3.79 -12.91
N MET A 308 -8.44 3.71 -11.59
CA MET A 308 -9.14 2.74 -10.75
C MET A 308 -9.53 3.37 -9.42
N ASN A 309 -10.65 2.89 -8.88
CA ASN A 309 -11.02 3.10 -7.49
C ASN A 309 -10.28 2.11 -6.56
N VAL A 310 -9.87 2.58 -5.37
CA VAL A 310 -9.16 1.93 -4.23
C VAL A 310 -7.82 1.24 -4.55
N ALA A 311 -7.70 0.55 -5.69
CA ALA A 311 -6.50 -0.16 -6.12
C ALA A 311 -5.43 0.76 -6.75
N ALA A 312 -5.81 1.99 -7.17
CA ALA A 312 -4.84 2.93 -7.73
C ALA A 312 -3.94 3.50 -6.63
N GLY A 313 -4.54 4.11 -5.60
CA GLY A 313 -3.80 4.93 -4.66
C GLY A 313 -3.19 6.19 -5.32
N PRO A 314 -2.71 7.15 -4.51
CA PRO A 314 -2.12 8.39 -5.00
C PRO A 314 -0.89 8.21 -5.90
N GLU A 315 -0.01 7.26 -5.57
CA GLU A 315 1.23 6.99 -6.30
C GLU A 315 0.95 6.55 -7.74
N LEU A 316 0.02 5.62 -7.96
CA LEU A 316 -0.34 5.19 -9.31
C LEU A 316 -0.94 6.31 -10.15
N ALA A 317 -1.84 7.11 -9.56
CA ALA A 317 -2.44 8.23 -10.28
C ALA A 317 -1.35 9.23 -10.73
N ALA A 318 -0.36 9.49 -9.88
CA ALA A 318 0.79 10.32 -10.24
C ALA A 318 1.69 9.65 -11.29
N ALA A 319 2.00 8.35 -11.15
CA ALA A 319 2.85 7.61 -12.08
C ALA A 319 2.28 7.56 -13.50
N VAL A 320 0.98 7.30 -13.63
CA VAL A 320 0.24 7.38 -14.89
C VAL A 320 0.32 8.79 -15.49
N THR A 321 0.13 9.82 -14.66
CA THR A 321 0.18 11.22 -15.10
C THR A 321 1.58 11.60 -15.59
N ASN A 322 2.63 11.19 -14.84
CA ASN A 322 4.03 11.39 -15.21
C ASN A 322 4.40 10.65 -16.51
N ALA A 323 3.74 9.53 -16.81
CA ALA A 323 3.90 8.77 -18.05
C ALA A 323 3.17 9.39 -19.26
N GLY A 324 2.43 10.49 -19.08
CA GLY A 324 1.68 11.17 -20.15
C GLY A 324 0.23 10.73 -20.31
N GLY A 325 -0.26 9.85 -19.43
CA GLY A 325 -1.68 9.56 -19.26
C GLY A 325 -2.39 10.60 -18.39
N LEU A 326 -3.69 10.39 -18.16
CA LEU A 326 -4.44 11.11 -17.12
C LEU A 326 -4.75 10.16 -15.97
N GLY A 327 -4.01 10.28 -14.87
CA GLY A 327 -4.30 9.54 -13.64
C GLY A 327 -5.52 10.10 -12.92
N VAL A 328 -6.35 9.23 -12.36
CA VAL A 328 -7.54 9.63 -11.59
C VAL A 328 -7.65 8.79 -10.32
N ILE A 329 -7.84 9.47 -9.19
CA ILE A 329 -8.01 8.84 -7.87
C ILE A 329 -9.49 8.59 -7.58
N GLY A 330 -9.81 7.40 -7.05
CA GLY A 330 -11.17 7.06 -6.65
C GLY A 330 -11.47 7.38 -5.21
N GLY A 331 -12.48 8.22 -5.00
CA GLY A 331 -12.88 8.75 -3.70
C GLY A 331 -14.07 8.05 -3.05
N LEU A 332 -14.24 6.74 -3.27
CA LEU A 332 -15.32 5.99 -2.62
C LEU A 332 -15.16 6.01 -1.10
N GLY A 333 -16.12 6.65 -0.42
CA GLY A 333 -16.15 6.76 1.03
C GLY A 333 -15.16 7.77 1.61
N TYR A 334 -14.54 8.61 0.77
CA TYR A 334 -13.71 9.71 1.26
C TYR A 334 -14.58 10.81 1.84
N THR A 335 -14.14 11.35 2.98
CA THR A 335 -14.58 12.67 3.46
C THR A 335 -13.82 13.77 2.70
N PRO A 336 -14.27 15.04 2.76
CA PRO A 336 -13.54 16.16 2.17
C PRO A 336 -12.08 16.27 2.66
N ALA A 337 -11.83 15.98 3.93
CA ALA A 337 -10.48 15.98 4.49
C ALA A 337 -9.60 14.87 3.89
N MET A 338 -10.13 13.65 3.79
CA MET A 338 -9.42 12.52 3.18
C MET A 338 -9.11 12.81 1.71
N LEU A 339 -10.09 13.30 0.94
CA LEU A 339 -9.88 13.63 -0.46
C LEU A 339 -8.78 14.68 -0.63
N LYS A 340 -8.75 15.70 0.23
CA LYS A 340 -7.69 16.73 0.21
C LYS A 340 -6.31 16.13 0.49
N GLU A 341 -6.18 15.25 1.47
CA GLU A 341 -4.93 14.54 1.76
C GLU A 341 -4.47 13.68 0.58
N GLN A 342 -5.38 12.90 0.00
CA GLN A 342 -5.07 12.05 -1.15
C GLN A 342 -4.63 12.87 -2.37
N ILE A 343 -5.25 14.03 -2.61
CA ILE A 343 -4.81 14.96 -3.65
C ILE A 343 -3.42 15.54 -3.35
N ALA A 344 -3.14 15.90 -2.11
CA ALA A 344 -1.81 16.37 -1.71
C ALA A 344 -0.74 15.29 -1.92
N GLU A 345 -1.08 14.03 -1.61
CA GLU A 345 -0.21 12.88 -1.82
C GLU A 345 0.06 12.65 -3.31
N ILE A 346 -0.95 12.72 -4.19
CA ILE A 346 -0.76 12.65 -5.65
C ILE A 346 0.22 13.74 -6.10
N LYS A 347 -0.04 14.99 -5.69
CA LYS A 347 0.83 16.12 -6.02
C LYS A 347 2.26 15.91 -5.52
N SER A 348 2.47 15.21 -4.41
CA SER A 348 3.82 14.89 -3.91
C SER A 348 4.61 14.00 -4.89
N PHE A 349 3.94 13.05 -5.56
CA PHE A 349 4.53 12.12 -6.52
C PHE A 349 4.61 12.65 -7.98
N LEU A 350 3.89 13.73 -8.30
CA LEU A 350 3.96 14.34 -9.65
C LEU A 350 5.33 14.98 -9.91
N HIS A 351 5.87 14.77 -11.11
CA HIS A 351 7.09 15.46 -11.59
C HIS A 351 6.81 16.95 -11.83
N ASP A 352 5.71 17.26 -12.52
CA ASP A 352 5.17 18.61 -12.63
C ASP A 352 3.97 18.74 -11.68
N LYS A 353 4.09 19.63 -10.69
CA LYS A 353 3.05 19.84 -9.66
C LYS A 353 1.74 20.40 -10.24
N ASN A 354 1.76 20.88 -11.48
CA ASN A 354 0.59 21.34 -12.22
C ASN A 354 0.09 20.31 -13.25
N ALA A 355 0.69 19.12 -13.32
CA ALA A 355 0.24 18.09 -14.25
C ALA A 355 -1.21 17.68 -13.96
N PRO A 356 -2.01 17.42 -15.01
CA PRO A 356 -3.43 17.16 -14.84
C PRO A 356 -3.67 15.77 -14.24
N PHE A 357 -4.49 15.70 -13.20
CA PHE A 357 -5.06 14.48 -12.65
C PHE A 357 -6.55 14.68 -12.36
N GLY A 358 -7.32 13.60 -12.31
CA GLY A 358 -8.76 13.66 -12.02
C GLY A 358 -9.13 13.06 -10.67
N VAL A 359 -10.41 13.21 -10.31
CA VAL A 359 -11.04 12.56 -9.16
C VAL A 359 -12.33 11.87 -9.61
N ASP A 360 -12.49 10.60 -9.24
CA ASP A 360 -13.75 9.86 -9.43
C ASP A 360 -14.53 9.70 -8.12
N LEU A 361 -15.84 9.92 -8.19
CA LEU A 361 -16.80 9.67 -7.11
C LEU A 361 -17.94 8.77 -7.60
N LEU A 362 -18.54 8.06 -6.67
CA LEU A 362 -19.70 7.19 -6.93
C LEU A 362 -20.96 7.88 -6.41
N LEU A 363 -21.86 8.26 -7.32
CA LEU A 363 -23.06 9.04 -7.05
C LEU A 363 -24.33 8.26 -7.45
N PRO A 364 -24.60 7.08 -6.86
CA PRO A 364 -25.78 6.31 -7.20
C PRO A 364 -27.06 7.14 -7.00
N GLN A 365 -28.01 7.04 -7.93
CA GLN A 365 -29.33 7.65 -7.76
C GLN A 365 -29.96 7.18 -6.45
N VAL A 366 -30.47 8.13 -5.66
CA VAL A 366 -31.21 7.88 -4.41
C VAL A 366 -32.63 8.44 -4.57
N GLY A 367 -33.60 7.89 -3.84
CA GLY A 367 -35.00 8.33 -3.88
C GLY A 367 -35.83 7.65 -4.98
N GLU A 368 -36.78 8.37 -5.56
CA GLU A 368 -37.76 7.79 -6.49
C GLU A 368 -37.10 7.18 -7.73
N GLY A 369 -37.52 5.97 -8.10
CA GLY A 369 -36.98 5.21 -9.22
C GLY A 369 -35.57 4.64 -9.01
N ALA A 370 -34.95 4.85 -7.85
CA ALA A 370 -33.70 4.22 -7.48
C ALA A 370 -33.88 2.74 -7.10
N ARG A 371 -32.82 1.94 -7.26
CA ARG A 371 -32.77 0.62 -6.59
C ARG A 371 -32.90 0.80 -5.08
N LYS A 372 -33.67 -0.05 -4.41
CA LYS A 372 -33.89 -0.02 -2.96
C LYS A 372 -32.61 -0.18 -2.13
N THR A 373 -31.60 -0.84 -2.69
CA THR A 373 -30.27 -1.02 -2.07
C THR A 373 -29.37 0.21 -2.21
N ASN A 374 -29.83 1.29 -2.87
CA ASN A 374 -29.03 2.49 -3.02
C ASN A 374 -29.12 3.35 -1.77
N TYR A 375 -27.97 3.91 -1.41
CA TYR A 375 -27.83 4.97 -0.44
C TYR A 375 -26.82 5.97 -0.99
N ASP A 376 -26.77 7.16 -0.39
CA ASP A 376 -25.78 8.16 -0.75
C ASP A 376 -24.40 7.75 -0.21
N TYR A 377 -23.47 7.47 -1.13
CA TYR A 377 -22.12 7.04 -0.78
C TYR A 377 -21.26 8.18 -0.22
N THR A 378 -21.67 9.43 -0.46
CA THR A 378 -21.02 10.64 0.08
C THR A 378 -21.56 11.04 1.45
N LYS A 379 -22.63 10.39 1.92
CA LYS A 379 -23.27 10.67 3.22
C LYS A 379 -23.65 12.15 3.41
N GLY A 380 -24.04 12.82 2.32
CA GLY A 380 -24.39 14.23 2.32
C GLY A 380 -23.24 15.19 2.05
N GLU A 381 -21.99 14.72 1.95
CA GLU A 381 -20.79 15.57 1.81
C GLU A 381 -20.42 15.90 0.35
N LEU A 382 -21.29 15.59 -0.63
CA LEU A 382 -21.04 15.87 -2.04
C LEU A 382 -20.69 17.36 -2.30
N PRO A 383 -21.41 18.36 -1.75
CA PRO A 383 -21.07 19.77 -1.96
C PRO A 383 -19.62 20.12 -1.57
N GLU A 384 -19.17 19.64 -0.41
CA GLU A 384 -17.85 19.87 0.15
C GLU A 384 -16.76 19.11 -0.61
N LEU A 385 -17.06 17.87 -1.04
CA LEU A 385 -16.17 17.11 -1.91
C LEU A 385 -15.93 17.86 -3.24
N ILE A 386 -16.99 18.41 -3.85
CA ILE A 386 -16.87 19.24 -5.05
C ILE A 386 -16.04 20.51 -4.78
N ASP A 387 -16.21 21.14 -3.62
CA ASP A 387 -15.41 22.31 -3.24
C ASP A 387 -13.92 21.99 -3.11
N VAL A 388 -13.56 20.82 -2.56
CA VAL A 388 -12.17 20.35 -2.51
C VAL A 388 -11.63 20.15 -3.94
N ILE A 389 -12.39 19.50 -4.81
CA ILE A 389 -12.02 19.22 -6.21
C ILE A 389 -11.75 20.52 -6.99
N ILE A 390 -12.58 21.55 -6.78
CA ILE A 390 -12.41 22.88 -7.37
C ILE A 390 -11.20 23.60 -6.77
N LYS A 391 -11.11 23.66 -5.45
CA LYS A 391 -10.04 24.37 -4.74
C LYS A 391 -8.65 23.80 -5.07
N GLU A 392 -8.56 22.48 -5.18
CA GLU A 392 -7.33 21.78 -5.50
C GLU A 392 -7.00 21.78 -7.00
N LYS A 393 -7.87 22.37 -7.85
CA LYS A 393 -7.71 22.53 -9.30
C LYS A 393 -7.48 21.21 -10.03
N THR A 394 -8.27 20.20 -9.69
CA THR A 394 -8.26 18.92 -10.43
C THR A 394 -8.66 19.16 -11.89
N ALA A 395 -8.14 18.34 -12.80
CA ALA A 395 -8.32 18.53 -14.24
C ALA A 395 -9.57 17.83 -14.80
N LEU A 396 -10.16 16.90 -14.04
CA LEU A 396 -11.32 16.13 -14.46
C LEU A 396 -12.10 15.64 -13.24
N PHE A 397 -13.41 15.82 -13.27
CA PHE A 397 -14.33 15.13 -12.36
C PHE A 397 -14.98 13.93 -13.06
N VAL A 398 -15.05 12.78 -12.39
CA VAL A 398 -15.67 11.58 -12.92
C VAL A 398 -16.80 11.10 -12.02
N SER A 399 -18.00 10.97 -12.57
CA SER A 399 -19.08 10.21 -11.94
C SER A 399 -19.00 8.76 -12.40
N ALA A 400 -18.39 7.91 -11.58
CA ALA A 400 -18.14 6.50 -11.89
C ALA A 400 -19.40 5.63 -11.79
N VAL A 401 -20.30 6.01 -10.87
CA VAL A 401 -21.60 5.35 -10.70
C VAL A 401 -22.68 6.42 -10.61
N GLY A 402 -23.77 6.21 -11.34
CA GLY A 402 -24.89 7.15 -11.38
C GLY A 402 -24.66 8.29 -12.37
N VAL A 403 -25.51 9.31 -12.28
CA VAL A 403 -25.42 10.54 -13.07
C VAL A 403 -25.27 11.68 -12.07
N PRO A 404 -24.28 12.58 -12.23
CA PRO A 404 -24.08 13.67 -11.29
C PRO A 404 -25.29 14.61 -11.32
N PRO A 405 -25.64 15.24 -10.19
CA PRO A 405 -26.70 16.24 -10.19
C PRO A 405 -26.27 17.47 -10.99
N VAL A 406 -27.22 18.11 -11.67
CA VAL A 406 -26.97 19.26 -12.57
C VAL A 406 -26.22 20.39 -11.85
N TRP A 407 -26.57 20.69 -10.60
CA TRP A 407 -25.88 21.73 -9.82
C TRP A 407 -24.38 21.45 -9.65
N ALA A 408 -23.98 20.18 -9.56
CA ALA A 408 -22.56 19.81 -9.41
C ALA A 408 -21.84 20.00 -10.73
N VAL A 409 -22.48 19.63 -11.85
CA VAL A 409 -21.95 19.88 -13.20
C VAL A 409 -21.78 21.38 -13.44
N ASP A 410 -22.80 22.18 -13.16
CA ASP A 410 -22.76 23.64 -13.33
C ASP A 410 -21.66 24.28 -12.46
N LYS A 411 -21.50 23.83 -11.21
CA LYS A 411 -20.46 24.32 -10.29
C LYS A 411 -19.05 23.97 -10.75
N LEU A 412 -18.83 22.75 -11.26
CA LEU A 412 -17.56 22.32 -11.84
C LEU A 412 -17.25 23.07 -13.15
N HIS A 413 -18.25 23.28 -14.01
CA HIS A 413 -18.11 24.06 -15.25
C HIS A 413 -17.76 25.51 -14.97
N ALA A 414 -18.35 26.14 -13.95
CA ALA A 414 -17.98 27.49 -13.52
C ALA A 414 -16.51 27.59 -13.08
N ALA A 415 -15.91 26.48 -12.63
CA ALA A 415 -14.49 26.37 -12.30
C ALA A 415 -13.61 25.91 -13.48
N GLY A 416 -14.20 25.67 -14.67
CA GLY A 416 -13.48 25.19 -15.85
C GLY A 416 -13.14 23.70 -15.83
N ILE A 417 -13.74 22.91 -14.92
CA ILE A 417 -13.45 21.48 -14.76
C ILE A 417 -14.44 20.66 -15.59
N PRO A 418 -13.98 19.87 -16.58
CA PRO A 418 -14.85 18.99 -17.34
C PRO A 418 -15.38 17.84 -16.48
N VAL A 419 -16.56 17.34 -16.84
CA VAL A 419 -17.26 16.25 -16.18
C VAL A 419 -17.35 15.05 -17.10
N MET A 420 -16.86 13.91 -16.62
CA MET A 420 -17.05 12.61 -17.24
C MET A 420 -18.09 11.78 -16.51
N ASN A 421 -18.96 11.08 -17.24
CA ASN A 421 -19.90 10.11 -16.69
C ASN A 421 -19.64 8.71 -17.24
N MET A 422 -19.55 7.71 -16.37
CA MET A 422 -19.46 6.32 -16.80
C MET A 422 -20.84 5.74 -17.14
N VAL A 423 -20.94 5.00 -18.24
CA VAL A 423 -22.16 4.32 -18.68
C VAL A 423 -21.89 2.86 -19.01
N GLY A 424 -22.71 1.95 -18.46
CA GLY A 424 -22.67 0.52 -18.79
C GLY A 424 -23.77 0.05 -19.76
N ALA A 425 -24.61 0.96 -20.28
CA ALA A 425 -25.70 0.62 -21.20
C ALA A 425 -26.12 1.84 -22.04
N PRO A 426 -26.60 1.65 -23.29
CA PRO A 426 -27.00 2.75 -24.17
C PRO A 426 -28.07 3.68 -23.55
N LYS A 427 -29.02 3.11 -22.80
CA LYS A 427 -30.10 3.87 -22.14
C LYS A 427 -29.62 4.91 -21.13
N HIS A 428 -28.37 4.82 -20.63
CA HIS A 428 -27.83 5.78 -19.68
C HIS A 428 -27.37 7.08 -20.34
N VAL A 429 -27.06 7.05 -21.65
CA VAL A 429 -26.46 8.18 -22.39
C VAL A 429 -27.36 9.42 -22.35
N ALA A 430 -28.66 9.26 -22.63
CA ALA A 430 -29.59 10.39 -22.66
C ALA A 430 -29.64 11.16 -21.32
N LYS A 431 -29.60 10.46 -20.19
CA LYS A 431 -29.58 11.10 -18.86
C LYS A 431 -28.25 11.80 -18.58
N ALA A 432 -27.13 11.21 -18.97
CA ALA A 432 -25.81 11.82 -18.82
C ALA A 432 -25.70 13.11 -19.66
N ILE A 433 -26.15 13.08 -20.91
CA ILE A 433 -26.18 14.27 -21.78
C ILE A 433 -27.10 15.35 -21.20
N ALA A 434 -28.28 14.98 -20.71
CA ALA A 434 -29.21 15.93 -20.09
C ALA A 434 -28.61 16.60 -18.84
N ALA A 435 -27.79 15.87 -18.06
CA ALA A 435 -27.07 16.43 -16.93
C ALA A 435 -25.99 17.46 -17.34
N GLY A 436 -25.56 17.45 -18.61
CA GLY A 436 -24.61 18.41 -19.17
C GLY A 436 -23.16 17.95 -19.15
N VAL A 437 -22.89 16.64 -19.05
CA VAL A 437 -21.52 16.12 -19.01
C VAL A 437 -20.78 16.31 -20.34
N ASP A 438 -19.46 16.41 -20.28
CA ASP A 438 -18.58 16.70 -21.41
C ASP A 438 -18.00 15.44 -22.05
N ILE A 439 -17.88 14.39 -21.24
CA ILE A 439 -17.27 13.12 -21.61
C ILE A 439 -18.16 11.97 -21.14
N ILE A 440 -18.35 10.96 -22.00
CA ILE A 440 -19.05 9.72 -21.64
C ILE A 440 -18.06 8.55 -21.74
N CYS A 441 -17.80 7.89 -20.62
CA CYS A 441 -16.99 6.68 -20.58
C CYS A 441 -17.88 5.43 -20.71
N ALA A 442 -17.86 4.81 -21.89
CA ALA A 442 -18.61 3.60 -22.18
C ALA A 442 -17.86 2.36 -21.68
N GLN A 443 -18.32 1.77 -20.57
CA GLN A 443 -17.71 0.58 -19.98
C GLN A 443 -18.46 -0.70 -20.34
N GLY A 444 -17.83 -1.55 -21.14
CA GLY A 444 -18.35 -2.88 -21.47
C GLY A 444 -18.40 -3.81 -20.26
N GLY A 445 -19.26 -4.82 -20.35
CA GLY A 445 -19.50 -5.82 -19.31
C GLY A 445 -18.27 -6.64 -18.90
N GLU A 446 -17.19 -6.58 -19.67
CA GLU A 446 -15.87 -7.15 -19.42
C GLU A 446 -15.09 -6.39 -18.35
N GLY A 447 -15.42 -5.11 -18.10
CA GLY A 447 -14.77 -4.27 -17.09
C GLY A 447 -14.92 -4.79 -15.66
N GLY A 448 -13.91 -4.54 -14.82
CA GLY A 448 -13.95 -4.86 -13.39
C GLY A 448 -14.82 -3.90 -12.58
N GLY A 449 -15.26 -4.32 -11.39
CA GLY A 449 -16.09 -3.46 -10.54
C GLY A 449 -17.49 -3.26 -11.13
N HIS A 450 -18.13 -2.12 -10.87
CA HIS A 450 -19.51 -1.90 -11.29
C HIS A 450 -19.61 -1.81 -12.81
N THR A 451 -20.33 -2.74 -13.43
CA THR A 451 -20.42 -2.80 -14.90
C THR A 451 -21.75 -3.33 -15.42
N GLY A 452 -22.11 -2.92 -16.63
CA GLY A 452 -23.25 -3.43 -17.38
C GLY A 452 -23.03 -4.85 -17.92
N ASP A 453 -23.94 -5.34 -18.75
CA ASP A 453 -23.88 -6.65 -19.43
C ASP A 453 -23.50 -6.55 -20.90
N VAL A 454 -23.65 -5.38 -21.51
CA VAL A 454 -23.34 -5.16 -22.93
C VAL A 454 -21.83 -5.21 -23.14
N ALA A 455 -21.39 -6.06 -24.08
CA ALA A 455 -19.97 -6.20 -24.42
C ALA A 455 -19.36 -4.91 -24.97
N THR A 456 -18.07 -4.69 -24.72
CA THR A 456 -17.27 -3.53 -25.18
C THR A 456 -17.46 -3.26 -26.68
N SER A 457 -17.39 -4.31 -27.51
CA SER A 457 -17.52 -4.22 -28.98
C SER A 457 -18.90 -3.77 -29.47
N ILE A 458 -19.94 -3.90 -28.64
CA ILE A 458 -21.32 -3.48 -28.96
C ILE A 458 -21.61 -2.12 -28.32
N LEU A 459 -21.21 -1.93 -27.07
CA LEU A 459 -21.54 -0.76 -26.29
C LEU A 459 -20.87 0.50 -26.83
N ILE A 460 -19.55 0.45 -27.09
CA ILE A 460 -18.78 1.64 -27.49
C ILE A 460 -19.33 2.29 -28.76
N PRO A 461 -19.43 1.59 -29.91
CA PRO A 461 -19.89 2.24 -31.15
C PRO A 461 -21.33 2.75 -31.01
N LYS A 462 -22.18 2.04 -30.25
CA LYS A 462 -23.54 2.52 -29.99
C LYS A 462 -23.57 3.80 -29.16
N VAL A 463 -22.71 3.93 -28.15
CA VAL A 463 -22.59 5.15 -27.35
C VAL A 463 -22.03 6.29 -28.19
N VAL A 464 -21.02 6.03 -29.04
CA VAL A 464 -20.51 7.01 -30.01
C VAL A 464 -21.63 7.54 -30.90
N ASP A 465 -22.46 6.66 -31.48
CA ASP A 465 -23.59 7.08 -32.29
C ASP A 465 -24.62 7.92 -31.52
N LEU A 466 -24.88 7.59 -30.25
CA LEU A 466 -25.81 8.34 -29.40
C LEU A 466 -25.26 9.70 -28.97
N CYS A 467 -23.93 9.90 -28.96
CA CYS A 467 -23.31 11.19 -28.65
C CYS A 467 -23.23 12.12 -29.86
N LYS A 468 -23.40 11.62 -31.09
CA LYS A 468 -23.33 12.43 -32.32
C LYS A 468 -24.35 13.57 -32.28
N GLY A 469 -23.91 14.77 -32.65
CA GLY A 469 -24.74 15.98 -32.66
C GLY A 469 -24.94 16.66 -31.30
N HIS A 470 -24.52 16.02 -30.20
CA HIS A 470 -24.52 16.64 -28.88
C HIS A 470 -23.21 17.37 -28.60
N LYS A 471 -23.30 18.46 -27.84
CA LYS A 471 -22.17 19.33 -27.52
C LYS A 471 -22.03 19.55 -26.01
N SER A 472 -20.80 19.63 -25.55
CA SER A 472 -20.47 20.07 -24.19
C SER A 472 -20.94 21.50 -23.96
N LYS A 473 -21.50 21.76 -22.77
CA LYS A 473 -21.83 23.12 -22.31
C LYS A 473 -20.59 23.92 -21.91
N LEU A 474 -19.54 23.24 -21.46
CA LEU A 474 -18.29 23.86 -21.02
C LEU A 474 -17.49 24.44 -22.20
N HIS A 475 -17.28 23.66 -23.26
CA HIS A 475 -16.37 24.03 -24.35
C HIS A 475 -17.04 24.16 -25.73
N GLY A 476 -18.35 23.84 -25.87
CA GLY A 476 -19.10 23.98 -27.11
C GLY A 476 -18.72 22.99 -28.24
N GLY A 477 -17.76 22.10 -27.98
CA GLY A 477 -17.33 21.03 -28.88
C GLY A 477 -18.16 19.75 -28.70
N PRO A 478 -17.87 18.67 -29.45
CA PRO A 478 -18.58 17.40 -29.32
C PRO A 478 -18.40 16.78 -27.93
N ILE A 479 -19.37 15.99 -27.50
CA ILE A 479 -19.21 15.12 -26.33
C ILE A 479 -18.27 13.97 -26.71
N HIS A 480 -17.16 13.84 -26.00
CA HIS A 480 -16.18 12.79 -26.26
C HIS A 480 -16.61 11.46 -25.64
N VAL A 481 -16.34 10.36 -26.35
CA VAL A 481 -16.56 9.00 -25.82
C VAL A 481 -15.22 8.36 -25.48
N ILE A 482 -15.10 7.86 -24.25
CA ILE A 482 -13.95 7.08 -23.77
C ILE A 482 -14.37 5.62 -23.67
N ALA A 483 -13.54 4.71 -24.18
CA ALA A 483 -13.79 3.27 -24.18
C ALA A 483 -13.24 2.60 -22.91
N ALA A 484 -14.02 1.77 -22.24
CA ALA A 484 -13.59 1.01 -21.06
C ALA A 484 -14.08 -0.43 -21.07
N GLY A 485 -13.38 -1.29 -20.33
CA GLY A 485 -13.72 -2.71 -20.19
C GLY A 485 -13.04 -3.60 -21.25
N GLY A 486 -12.31 -4.63 -20.80
CA GLY A 486 -11.61 -5.56 -21.71
C GLY A 486 -10.34 -5.02 -22.38
N ILE A 487 -9.96 -3.76 -22.13
CA ILE A 487 -8.77 -3.12 -22.72
C ILE A 487 -7.60 -3.24 -21.75
N TYR A 488 -6.44 -3.71 -22.22
CA TYR A 488 -5.24 -3.88 -21.40
C TYR A 488 -3.91 -3.70 -22.14
N ASP A 489 -3.92 -3.58 -23.46
CA ASP A 489 -2.73 -3.47 -24.31
C ASP A 489 -3.01 -2.58 -25.54
N GLY A 490 -2.04 -2.49 -26.46
CA GLY A 490 -2.17 -1.68 -27.68
C GLY A 490 -3.22 -2.16 -28.68
N ARG A 491 -3.60 -3.45 -28.66
CA ARG A 491 -4.68 -3.97 -29.52
C ARG A 491 -6.03 -3.42 -29.06
N GLY A 492 -6.27 -3.44 -27.75
CA GLY A 492 -7.47 -2.84 -27.16
C GLY A 492 -7.56 -1.34 -27.42
N LEU A 493 -6.44 -0.62 -27.35
CA LEU A 493 -6.39 0.81 -27.68
C LEU A 493 -6.72 1.08 -29.15
N ALA A 494 -6.08 0.37 -30.09
CA ALA A 494 -6.35 0.53 -31.52
C ALA A 494 -7.81 0.20 -31.87
N MET A 495 -8.38 -0.84 -31.25
CA MET A 495 -9.78 -1.23 -31.39
C MET A 495 -10.74 -0.14 -30.90
N ALA A 496 -10.45 0.49 -29.75
CA ALA A 496 -11.27 1.58 -29.24
C ALA A 496 -11.34 2.79 -30.21
N PHE A 497 -10.20 3.18 -30.80
CA PHE A 497 -10.18 4.23 -31.81
C PHE A 497 -10.95 3.85 -33.08
N ALA A 498 -10.82 2.60 -33.54
CA ALA A 498 -11.59 2.11 -34.68
C ALA A 498 -13.11 2.10 -34.41
N LEU A 499 -13.55 1.94 -33.16
CA LEU A 499 -14.94 2.05 -32.73
C LEU A 499 -15.43 3.50 -32.56
N GLY A 500 -14.56 4.49 -32.77
CA GLY A 500 -14.89 5.92 -32.70
C GLY A 500 -14.71 6.56 -31.33
N ALA A 501 -14.11 5.87 -30.35
CA ALA A 501 -13.74 6.49 -29.08
C ALA A 501 -12.52 7.43 -29.25
N SER A 502 -12.43 8.46 -28.41
CA SER A 502 -11.31 9.42 -28.41
C SER A 502 -10.16 9.01 -27.47
N ALA A 503 -10.44 8.13 -26.51
CA ALA A 503 -9.47 7.61 -25.56
C ALA A 503 -9.96 6.27 -24.99
N VAL A 504 -9.14 5.65 -24.15
CA VAL A 504 -9.50 4.49 -23.34
C VAL A 504 -9.46 4.83 -21.86
N TRP A 505 -10.14 4.04 -21.04
CA TRP A 505 -10.09 3.98 -19.58
C TRP A 505 -9.74 2.56 -19.14
N VAL A 506 -8.56 2.39 -18.54
CA VAL A 506 -8.01 1.07 -18.21
C VAL A 506 -7.91 0.90 -16.71
N GLY A 507 -8.55 -0.16 -16.21
CA GLY A 507 -8.49 -0.56 -14.81
C GLY A 507 -7.55 -1.74 -14.58
N THR A 508 -8.03 -2.97 -14.80
CA THR A 508 -7.37 -4.21 -14.36
C THR A 508 -5.88 -4.35 -14.71
N ARG A 509 -5.42 -3.84 -15.87
CA ARG A 509 -3.99 -3.81 -16.23
C ARG A 509 -3.14 -3.02 -15.24
N PHE A 510 -3.68 -1.92 -14.72
CA PHE A 510 -3.03 -1.05 -13.75
C PHE A 510 -3.13 -1.55 -12.31
N ILE A 511 -3.92 -2.60 -12.02
CA ILE A 511 -3.77 -3.35 -10.75
C ILE A 511 -2.39 -3.97 -10.68
N CYS A 512 -1.86 -4.41 -11.83
CA CYS A 512 -0.52 -4.98 -11.97
C CYS A 512 0.52 -3.91 -12.37
N ALA A 513 0.32 -2.67 -11.93
CA ALA A 513 1.37 -1.65 -11.94
C ALA A 513 2.18 -1.73 -10.64
N THR A 514 3.48 -1.45 -10.68
CA THR A 514 4.33 -1.48 -9.47
C THR A 514 3.92 -0.43 -8.43
N GLU A 515 3.36 0.68 -8.90
CA GLU A 515 2.92 1.85 -8.14
C GLU A 515 1.48 1.70 -7.61
N ALA A 516 0.81 0.58 -7.93
CA ALA A 516 -0.57 0.36 -7.53
C ALA A 516 -0.71 0.14 -6.01
N GLY A 517 -1.57 0.91 -5.36
CA GLY A 517 -1.96 0.72 -3.95
C GLY A 517 -2.72 -0.58 -3.68
N ALA A 518 -3.00 -1.39 -4.72
CA ALA A 518 -3.59 -2.71 -4.59
C ALA A 518 -2.72 -3.66 -3.75
N PRO A 519 -3.29 -4.38 -2.76
CA PRO A 519 -2.55 -5.37 -2.00
C PRO A 519 -1.91 -6.42 -2.91
N LYS A 520 -0.71 -6.91 -2.57
CA LYS A 520 0.03 -7.93 -3.38
C LYS A 520 -0.84 -9.14 -3.75
N ARG A 521 -1.69 -9.62 -2.84
CA ARG A 521 -2.64 -10.71 -3.11
C ARG A 521 -3.60 -10.42 -4.27
N HIS A 522 -3.99 -9.15 -4.46
CA HIS A 522 -4.87 -8.73 -5.56
C HIS A 522 -4.09 -8.71 -6.87
N GLN A 523 -2.86 -8.20 -6.86
CA GLN A 523 -1.98 -8.23 -8.04
C GLN A 523 -1.70 -9.68 -8.50
N GLN A 524 -1.36 -10.55 -7.54
CA GLN A 524 -1.14 -11.99 -7.80
C GLN A 524 -2.41 -12.68 -8.29
N ALA A 525 -3.57 -12.32 -7.75
CA ALA A 525 -4.84 -12.87 -8.20
C ALA A 525 -5.19 -12.44 -9.64
N VAL A 526 -4.83 -11.22 -10.05
CA VAL A 526 -4.97 -10.81 -11.45
C VAL A 526 -4.03 -11.63 -12.35
N VAL A 527 -2.75 -11.74 -12.00
CA VAL A 527 -1.75 -12.49 -12.78
C VAL A 527 -2.06 -13.99 -12.85
N GLY A 528 -2.66 -14.55 -11.82
CA GLY A 528 -3.01 -15.97 -11.73
C GLY A 528 -4.40 -16.33 -12.25
N ALA A 529 -5.23 -15.36 -12.64
CA ALA A 529 -6.59 -15.61 -13.10
C ALA A 529 -6.60 -16.20 -14.51
N GLY A 530 -7.56 -17.09 -14.79
CA GLY A 530 -7.93 -17.50 -16.14
C GLY A 530 -9.09 -16.68 -16.73
N TYR A 531 -9.39 -16.91 -18.01
CA TYR A 531 -10.44 -16.19 -18.75
C TYR A 531 -11.86 -16.37 -18.19
N HIS A 532 -12.10 -17.42 -17.39
CA HIS A 532 -13.41 -17.75 -16.83
C HIS A 532 -13.50 -17.51 -15.32
N ASP A 533 -12.47 -16.91 -14.70
CA ASP A 533 -12.38 -16.78 -13.25
C ASP A 533 -13.04 -15.51 -12.71
N THR A 534 -13.71 -14.73 -13.56
CA THR A 534 -14.48 -13.56 -13.12
C THR A 534 -15.95 -13.69 -13.51
N TYR A 535 -16.82 -13.08 -12.70
CA TYR A 535 -18.24 -12.95 -13.00
C TYR A 535 -18.83 -11.73 -12.30
N ARG A 536 -20.09 -11.40 -12.60
CA ARG A 536 -20.82 -10.27 -12.02
C ARG A 536 -21.79 -10.77 -10.96
N THR A 537 -21.76 -10.13 -9.81
CA THR A 537 -22.64 -10.43 -8.67
C THR A 537 -23.34 -9.18 -8.15
N LEU A 538 -24.46 -9.36 -7.44
CA LEU A 538 -25.14 -8.30 -6.70
C LEU A 538 -24.77 -8.28 -5.21
N ILE A 539 -24.10 -9.30 -4.69
CA ILE A 539 -24.09 -9.59 -3.25
C ILE A 539 -23.42 -8.52 -2.39
N TYR A 540 -22.42 -7.82 -2.94
CA TYR A 540 -21.62 -6.87 -2.17
C TYR A 540 -22.18 -5.44 -2.16
N THR A 541 -23.01 -5.07 -3.14
CA THR A 541 -23.46 -3.67 -3.30
C THR A 541 -24.93 -3.52 -3.75
N GLY A 542 -25.62 -4.63 -4.03
CA GLY A 542 -26.93 -4.64 -4.69
C GLY A 542 -26.91 -4.18 -6.15
N ARG A 543 -25.71 -3.93 -6.71
CA ARG A 543 -25.46 -3.51 -8.09
C ARG A 543 -24.53 -4.49 -8.77
N PRO A 544 -24.69 -4.74 -10.09
CA PRO A 544 -23.80 -5.64 -10.82
C PRO A 544 -22.34 -5.21 -10.67
N LEU A 545 -21.54 -6.07 -10.06
CA LEU A 545 -20.14 -5.83 -9.72
C LEU A 545 -19.31 -7.03 -10.20
N ARG A 546 -18.37 -6.82 -11.12
CA ARG A 546 -17.47 -7.88 -11.61
C ARG A 546 -16.28 -8.07 -10.67
N ILE A 547 -16.10 -9.32 -10.24
CA ILE A 547 -15.07 -9.74 -9.29
C ILE A 547 -14.41 -11.04 -9.75
N LEU A 548 -13.27 -11.37 -9.15
CA LEU A 548 -12.74 -12.73 -9.14
C LEU A 548 -13.68 -13.67 -8.40
N LYS A 549 -13.86 -14.88 -8.93
CA LYS A 549 -14.58 -15.96 -8.28
C LYS A 549 -13.97 -16.28 -6.92
N ASN A 550 -14.84 -16.37 -5.92
CA ASN A 550 -14.48 -16.84 -4.59
C ASN A 550 -15.61 -17.71 -4.03
N TRP A 551 -15.29 -18.54 -3.04
CA TRP A 551 -16.23 -19.52 -2.46
C TRP A 551 -17.52 -18.86 -1.95
N TYR A 552 -17.40 -17.68 -1.33
CA TYR A 552 -18.49 -16.98 -0.69
C TYR A 552 -19.52 -16.51 -1.70
N ALA A 553 -19.04 -15.82 -2.72
CA ALA A 553 -19.87 -15.25 -3.75
C ALA A 553 -20.44 -16.36 -4.64
N THR A 554 -19.65 -17.40 -4.96
CA THR A 554 -20.13 -18.56 -5.70
C THR A 554 -21.27 -19.27 -4.98
N ASN A 555 -21.20 -19.43 -3.65
CA ASN A 555 -22.28 -20.01 -2.87
C ASN A 555 -23.60 -19.21 -2.99
N TRP A 556 -23.51 -17.87 -2.96
CA TRP A 556 -24.68 -17.02 -3.18
C TRP A 556 -25.29 -17.19 -4.57
N GLU A 557 -24.44 -17.22 -5.60
CA GLU A 557 -24.90 -17.33 -6.99
C GLU A 557 -25.38 -18.73 -7.36
N GLU A 558 -24.87 -19.81 -6.75
CA GLU A 558 -25.21 -21.18 -7.15
C GLU A 558 -26.28 -21.79 -6.24
N ASN A 559 -26.21 -21.55 -4.92
CA ASN A 559 -27.02 -22.26 -3.94
C ASN A 559 -28.09 -21.38 -3.25
N ARG A 560 -27.98 -20.05 -3.32
CA ARG A 560 -28.85 -19.11 -2.56
C ARG A 560 -29.53 -18.04 -3.43
N GLN A 561 -29.79 -18.36 -4.69
CA GLN A 561 -30.34 -17.38 -5.65
C GLN A 561 -31.70 -16.81 -5.23
N ASP A 562 -32.56 -17.60 -4.59
CA ASP A 562 -33.89 -17.13 -4.19
C ASP A 562 -33.82 -16.21 -2.97
N GLU A 563 -32.93 -16.51 -2.02
CA GLU A 563 -32.61 -15.62 -0.89
C GLU A 563 -31.98 -14.32 -1.38
N LEU A 564 -31.03 -14.40 -2.32
CA LEU A 564 -30.42 -13.25 -2.98
C LEU A 564 -31.51 -12.33 -3.59
N LYS A 565 -32.45 -12.90 -4.35
CA LYS A 565 -33.55 -12.14 -4.97
C LYS A 565 -34.45 -11.49 -3.90
N SER A 566 -34.79 -12.22 -2.83
CA SER A 566 -35.62 -11.69 -1.74
C SER A 566 -34.96 -10.50 -1.06
N LEU A 567 -33.70 -10.65 -0.63
CA LEU A 567 -32.95 -9.59 0.05
C LEU A 567 -32.84 -8.34 -0.81
N ILE A 568 -32.51 -8.49 -2.10
CA ILE A 568 -32.44 -7.36 -3.04
C ILE A 568 -33.82 -6.69 -3.21
N ALA A 569 -34.91 -7.46 -3.28
CA ALA A 569 -36.27 -6.94 -3.36
C ALA A 569 -36.71 -6.20 -2.09
N GLU A 570 -36.17 -6.57 -0.95
CA GLU A 570 -36.33 -5.90 0.36
C GLU A 570 -35.41 -4.68 0.52
N GLY A 571 -34.45 -4.46 -0.40
CA GLY A 571 -33.47 -3.38 -0.29
C GLY A 571 -32.26 -3.70 0.58
N LYS A 572 -32.06 -4.96 0.95
CA LYS A 572 -30.94 -5.44 1.75
C LYS A 572 -29.81 -5.91 0.84
N ILE A 573 -28.58 -5.50 1.16
CA ILE A 573 -27.38 -5.99 0.48
C ILE A 573 -26.98 -7.32 1.13
N PRO A 574 -26.95 -8.45 0.40
CA PRO A 574 -26.76 -9.78 0.99
C PRO A 574 -25.53 -9.91 1.90
N ALA A 575 -24.37 -9.42 1.45
CA ALA A 575 -23.15 -9.52 2.24
C ALA A 575 -23.18 -8.67 3.52
N ILE A 576 -23.87 -7.53 3.49
CA ILE A 576 -24.04 -6.67 4.67
C ILE A 576 -25.05 -7.29 5.63
N TRP A 577 -26.20 -7.72 5.11
CA TRP A 577 -27.24 -8.36 5.91
C TRP A 577 -26.73 -9.61 6.61
N GLU A 578 -25.97 -10.47 5.93
CA GLU A 578 -25.42 -11.67 6.55
C GLU A 578 -24.41 -11.35 7.66
N ALA A 579 -23.56 -10.32 7.46
CA ALA A 579 -22.66 -9.84 8.51
C ALA A 579 -23.43 -9.34 9.74
N GLU A 580 -24.49 -8.56 9.54
CA GLU A 580 -25.36 -8.06 10.63
C GLU A 580 -26.05 -9.20 11.39
N GLN A 581 -26.44 -10.27 10.69
CA GLN A 581 -27.08 -11.44 11.31
C GLN A 581 -26.09 -12.26 12.14
N LEU A 582 -24.84 -12.39 11.67
CA LEU A 582 -23.77 -13.05 12.42
C LEU A 582 -23.45 -12.27 13.71
N ASP A 583 -23.29 -10.95 13.63
CA ASP A 583 -23.06 -10.08 14.79
C ASP A 583 -24.21 -10.17 15.80
N SER A 584 -25.46 -10.13 15.31
CA SER A 584 -26.67 -10.30 16.13
C SER A 584 -26.73 -11.67 16.80
N SER A 585 -26.28 -12.73 16.12
CA SER A 585 -26.23 -14.08 16.67
C SER A 585 -25.16 -14.24 17.74
N MET A 586 -24.00 -13.60 17.57
CA MET A 586 -22.92 -13.56 18.57
C MET A 586 -23.34 -12.78 19.81
N ALA A 587 -23.97 -11.61 19.62
CA ALA A 587 -24.52 -10.81 20.71
C ALA A 587 -25.60 -11.57 21.51
N LYS A 588 -26.50 -12.30 20.83
CA LYS A 588 -27.50 -13.16 21.49
C LYS A 588 -26.86 -14.33 22.26
N ARG A 589 -25.84 -14.99 21.70
CA ARG A 589 -25.11 -16.07 22.39
C ARG A 589 -24.44 -15.58 23.67
N GLN A 590 -23.80 -14.41 23.63
CA GLN A 590 -23.22 -13.76 24.81
C GLN A 590 -24.27 -13.35 25.85
N ALA A 591 -25.47 -12.96 25.42
CA ALA A 591 -26.56 -12.60 26.33
C ALA A 591 -27.24 -13.82 26.99
N THR A 592 -27.21 -15.00 26.36
CA THR A 592 -27.83 -16.23 26.91
C THR A 592 -26.92 -17.07 27.80
N THR A 593 -25.61 -16.80 27.84
CA THR A 593 -24.68 -17.45 28.75
C THR A 593 -24.73 -16.80 30.14
N ASN A 594 -25.54 -17.35 31.04
CA ASN A 594 -25.45 -17.02 32.47
C ASN A 594 -24.08 -17.46 33.02
N ASP A 595 -23.36 -16.55 33.70
CA ASP A 595 -22.01 -16.76 34.25
C ASP A 595 -21.88 -18.03 35.13
N ALA A 596 -22.97 -18.44 35.79
CA ALA A 596 -23.00 -19.65 36.62
C ALA A 596 -22.91 -20.97 35.82
N ALA A 597 -23.33 -20.98 34.54
CA ALA A 597 -23.23 -22.16 33.68
C ALA A 597 -21.81 -22.36 33.14
N LEU A 598 -21.05 -21.28 32.96
CA LEU A 598 -19.66 -21.29 32.50
C LEU A 598 -18.70 -21.80 33.59
N GLU A 599 -18.93 -21.49 34.87
CA GLU A 599 -18.12 -22.06 35.96
C GLU A 599 -18.34 -23.57 36.13
N LYS A 600 -19.59 -24.04 36.02
CA LYS A 600 -19.90 -25.48 36.08
C LYS A 600 -19.37 -26.25 34.87
N ALA A 601 -19.53 -25.71 33.66
CA ALA A 601 -19.02 -26.32 32.43
C ALA A 601 -17.48 -26.31 32.36
N SER A 602 -16.83 -25.29 32.91
CA SER A 602 -15.35 -25.19 33.01
C SER A 602 -14.79 -26.17 34.05
N ALA A 603 -15.49 -26.40 35.17
CA ALA A 603 -15.12 -27.39 36.18
C ALA A 603 -15.30 -28.84 35.70
N GLU A 604 -16.33 -29.12 34.91
CA GLU A 604 -16.55 -30.45 34.31
C GLU A 604 -15.61 -30.72 33.13
N LYS A 605 -15.32 -29.72 32.28
CA LYS A 605 -14.28 -29.83 31.23
C LYS A 605 -12.87 -30.02 31.79
N LYS A 606 -12.53 -29.36 32.91
CA LYS A 606 -11.24 -29.59 33.61
C LYS A 606 -11.09 -31.00 34.18
N LYS A 607 -12.19 -31.64 34.61
CA LYS A 607 -12.18 -33.04 35.04
C LYS A 607 -12.14 -34.05 33.89
N ALA A 608 -12.69 -33.70 32.72
CA ALA A 608 -12.60 -34.54 31.51
C ALA A 608 -11.24 -34.42 30.79
N ALA A 609 -10.61 -33.24 30.83
CA ALA A 609 -9.31 -32.98 30.16
C ALA A 609 -8.11 -33.64 30.85
N ALA A 610 -8.23 -34.06 32.11
CA ALA A 610 -7.19 -34.82 32.80
C ALA A 610 -7.10 -36.30 32.34
N LYS A 611 -7.96 -36.75 31.42
CA LYS A 611 -8.02 -38.17 31.00
C LYS A 611 -8.04 -38.45 29.50
N LYS A 612 -7.73 -37.48 28.63
CA LYS A 612 -7.46 -37.74 27.20
C LYS A 612 -6.30 -36.90 26.70
N ASN A 613 -5.13 -37.54 26.61
CA ASN A 613 -4.09 -37.15 25.67
C ASN A 613 -4.60 -37.38 24.23
N ASN A 614 -4.17 -36.50 23.32
CA ASN A 614 -4.38 -36.46 21.86
C ASN A 614 -5.66 -35.78 21.34
N SER A 615 -5.52 -34.53 20.89
CA SER A 615 -6.02 -34.06 19.58
C SER A 615 -5.45 -32.69 19.24
N ALA A 616 -5.01 -32.51 18.00
CA ALA A 616 -4.38 -31.32 17.44
C ALA A 616 -5.37 -30.47 16.59
N ASP A 617 -6.67 -30.49 16.89
CA ASP A 617 -7.72 -30.00 15.98
C ASP A 617 -8.09 -28.50 16.13
N ASP A 618 -8.03 -27.91 17.32
CA ASP A 618 -8.62 -26.56 17.55
C ASP A 618 -7.77 -25.40 17.00
N SER A 619 -6.51 -25.62 16.59
CA SER A 619 -5.64 -24.58 16.04
C SER A 619 -5.85 -24.33 14.54
N ASP A 620 -6.28 -25.34 13.80
CA ASP A 620 -6.42 -25.30 12.34
C ASP A 620 -7.73 -24.60 11.93
N GLU A 621 -8.80 -24.78 12.71
CA GLU A 621 -10.12 -24.16 12.42
C GLU A 621 -10.10 -22.62 12.44
N GLU A 622 -9.34 -21.97 13.33
CA GLU A 622 -9.37 -20.50 13.44
C GLU A 622 -8.51 -19.79 12.38
N SER A 623 -7.42 -20.43 11.91
CA SER A 623 -6.67 -19.94 10.74
C SER A 623 -7.45 -20.16 9.45
N ASP A 624 -8.18 -21.28 9.34
CA ASP A 624 -9.07 -21.55 8.22
C ASP A 624 -10.20 -20.51 8.16
N LEU A 625 -10.75 -20.10 9.30
CA LEU A 625 -11.79 -19.07 9.36
C LEU A 625 -11.29 -17.66 8.96
N GLU A 626 -10.09 -17.25 9.37
CA GLU A 626 -9.51 -15.96 8.93
C GLU A 626 -9.16 -15.98 7.42
N GLU A 627 -8.64 -17.09 6.90
CA GLU A 627 -8.37 -17.28 5.47
C GLU A 627 -9.67 -17.35 4.64
N MET A 628 -10.70 -18.02 5.16
CA MET A 628 -12.04 -18.04 4.57
C MET A 628 -12.68 -16.64 4.54
N ALA A 629 -12.59 -15.87 5.63
CA ALA A 629 -13.11 -14.50 5.69
C ALA A 629 -12.34 -13.56 4.74
N MET A 630 -11.02 -13.73 4.62
CA MET A 630 -10.19 -12.92 3.72
C MET A 630 -10.38 -13.27 2.25
N SER A 631 -10.69 -14.53 1.93
CA SER A 631 -11.04 -15.00 0.59
C SER A 631 -12.49 -14.68 0.20
N ALA A 632 -13.37 -14.40 1.18
CA ALA A 632 -14.73 -13.92 0.92
C ALA A 632 -14.79 -12.44 0.46
N ARG A 633 -13.71 -11.68 0.61
CA ARG A 633 -13.67 -10.26 0.16
C ARG A 633 -13.63 -10.17 -1.37
N PRO A 634 -14.34 -9.20 -1.96
CA PRO A 634 -14.36 -9.07 -3.41
C PRO A 634 -13.01 -8.51 -3.91
N LEU A 635 -12.35 -9.24 -4.82
CA LEU A 635 -11.24 -8.71 -5.61
C LEU A 635 -11.80 -8.22 -6.95
N LEU A 636 -11.94 -6.90 -7.08
CA LEU A 636 -12.49 -6.30 -8.30
C LEU A 636 -11.49 -6.43 -9.44
N MET A 637 -11.90 -7.09 -10.52
CA MET A 637 -11.08 -7.21 -11.74
C MET A 637 -11.97 -7.54 -12.93
N GLY A 638 -11.54 -7.12 -14.11
CA GLY A 638 -12.22 -7.40 -15.37
C GLY A 638 -11.90 -8.78 -15.91
N ALA A 639 -12.66 -9.22 -16.91
CA ALA A 639 -12.41 -10.47 -17.63
C ALA A 639 -11.01 -10.53 -18.27
N VAL A 640 -10.40 -9.36 -18.50
CA VAL A 640 -9.06 -9.19 -19.04
C VAL A 640 -7.95 -9.67 -18.09
N ALA A 641 -8.25 -9.96 -16.83
CA ALA A 641 -7.28 -10.54 -15.89
C ALA A 641 -6.60 -11.79 -16.47
N GLY A 642 -7.34 -12.65 -17.16
CA GLY A 642 -6.81 -13.84 -17.82
C GLY A 642 -5.79 -13.60 -18.94
N ALA A 643 -5.61 -12.35 -19.37
CA ALA A 643 -4.65 -11.95 -20.39
C ALA A 643 -3.47 -11.16 -19.82
N ILE A 644 -3.45 -10.88 -18.51
CA ILE A 644 -2.40 -10.12 -17.81
C ILE A 644 -1.52 -11.10 -17.05
N THR A 645 -0.25 -11.22 -17.44
CA THR A 645 0.65 -12.25 -16.89
C THR A 645 1.82 -11.70 -16.10
N GLU A 646 1.90 -10.39 -15.91
CA GLU A 646 3.08 -9.72 -15.37
C GLU A 646 2.72 -8.45 -14.60
N ILE A 647 3.57 -8.06 -13.65
CA ILE A 647 3.52 -6.78 -12.93
C ILE A 647 4.68 -5.93 -13.45
N LYS A 648 4.41 -4.70 -13.88
CA LYS A 648 5.42 -3.80 -14.48
C LYS A 648 5.15 -2.34 -14.12
N PRO A 649 6.12 -1.41 -14.27
CA PRO A 649 5.89 0.00 -14.01
C PRO A 649 4.75 0.60 -14.82
N ALA A 650 3.99 1.53 -14.24
CA ALA A 650 2.87 2.19 -14.91
C ALA A 650 3.30 2.86 -16.23
N LYS A 651 4.50 3.45 -16.24
CA LYS A 651 5.09 4.03 -17.45
C LYS A 651 5.27 3.02 -18.58
N GLU A 652 5.76 1.82 -18.26
CA GLU A 652 5.98 0.77 -19.25
C GLU A 652 4.65 0.31 -19.85
N ILE A 653 3.61 0.14 -19.02
CA ILE A 653 2.24 -0.17 -19.48
C ILE A 653 1.77 0.90 -20.48
N VAL A 654 1.90 2.18 -20.13
CA VAL A 654 1.46 3.29 -21.00
C VAL A 654 2.24 3.30 -22.31
N ASP A 655 3.57 3.21 -22.26
CA ASP A 655 4.43 3.24 -23.43
C ASP A 655 4.15 2.07 -24.39
N GLU A 656 3.99 0.85 -23.87
CA GLU A 656 3.66 -0.34 -24.65
C GLU A 656 2.30 -0.21 -25.32
N MET A 657 1.27 0.20 -24.57
CA MET A 657 -0.08 0.39 -25.09
C MET A 657 -0.08 1.36 -26.27
N VAL A 658 0.58 2.51 -26.13
CA VAL A 658 0.65 3.54 -27.17
C VAL A 658 1.48 3.06 -28.36
N THR A 659 2.68 2.53 -28.10
CA THR A 659 3.61 2.09 -29.14
C THR A 659 3.01 0.99 -29.99
N ASP A 660 2.39 -0.01 -29.37
CA ASP A 660 1.79 -1.12 -30.10
C ASP A 660 0.52 -0.71 -30.85
N ALA A 661 -0.30 0.18 -30.29
CA ALA A 661 -1.44 0.73 -31.02
C ALA A 661 -1.00 1.50 -32.28
N ILE A 662 0.05 2.31 -32.20
CA ILE A 662 0.61 3.02 -33.35
C ILE A 662 1.04 2.02 -34.42
N LYS A 663 1.81 0.98 -34.06
CA LYS A 663 2.23 -0.08 -35.00
C LYS A 663 1.03 -0.75 -35.67
N ILE A 664 0.02 -1.12 -34.89
CA ILE A 664 -1.20 -1.78 -35.39
C ILE A 664 -1.95 -0.89 -36.37
N LEU A 665 -2.18 0.38 -36.00
CA LEU A 665 -2.90 1.33 -36.85
C LEU A 665 -2.15 1.61 -38.15
N GLN A 666 -0.82 1.78 -38.09
CA GLN A 666 0.01 1.96 -39.28
C GLN A 666 0.02 0.71 -40.19
N ALA A 667 0.10 -0.48 -39.59
CA ALA A 667 0.02 -1.73 -40.34
C ALA A 667 -1.34 -1.89 -41.03
N ASN A 668 -2.43 -1.64 -40.31
CA ASN A 668 -3.80 -1.73 -40.85
C ASN A 668 -4.04 -0.70 -41.95
N ALA A 669 -3.54 0.53 -41.81
CA ALA A 669 -3.66 1.57 -42.85
C ALA A 669 -3.01 1.14 -44.18
N ARG A 670 -1.91 0.37 -44.14
CA ARG A 670 -1.26 -0.17 -45.35
C ARG A 670 -2.06 -1.28 -46.04
N LEU A 671 -2.98 -1.93 -45.33
CA LEU A 671 -3.86 -2.96 -45.90
C LEU A 671 -5.04 -2.35 -46.68
N VAL A 672 -5.36 -1.08 -46.43
CA VAL A 672 -6.41 -0.36 -47.15
C VAL A 672 -5.83 0.20 -48.45
N VAL A 673 -6.07 -0.49 -49.57
CA VAL A 673 -5.76 0.01 -50.91
C VAL A 673 -6.82 1.03 -51.34
N SER A 674 -6.40 2.13 -51.96
CA SER A 674 -7.24 3.28 -52.33
C SER A 674 -8.30 3.00 -53.40
N ALA A 675 -8.37 1.78 -53.92
CA ALA A 675 -9.37 1.37 -54.89
C ALA A 675 -10.09 0.10 -54.40
N SER A 676 -11.41 0.23 -54.21
CA SER A 676 -12.30 -0.93 -54.10
C SER A 676 -12.08 -1.85 -55.30
N LYS A 677 -11.90 -3.15 -55.06
CA LYS A 677 -12.09 -4.20 -56.08
C LYS A 677 -13.48 -4.86 -55.97
N LEU A 678 -14.31 -4.36 -55.05
CA LEU A 678 -15.74 -4.68 -54.96
C LEU A 678 -16.54 -3.80 -55.90
#